data_AF-C5CBZ3-F1
#
_entry.id   AF-C5CBZ3-F1
#
_cell.length_a   1.000
_cell.length_b   1.000
_cell.length_c   1.000
_cell.angle_alpha   90.00
_cell.angle_beta   90.00
_cell.angle_gamma   90.00
#
_symmetry.space_group_name_H-M   'P 1'
#
loop_
_entity.id
_entity.type
_entity.pdbx_description
1 polymer ?
#
loop_
_entity_poly.entity_id
_entity_poly.type
_entity_poly.pdbx_seq_one_letter_code
_entity_poly.pdbx_strand_id
1 'polypeptide(L)'
;MTEQEFPRLARARATARPDEGQTRPDPAAWVSSLGSGAENDTMLRFAPSAANSIDLTEANSSGVSQLLLGRRTRLSTLLPAGPELDAAHEVSLGLRAKVRELAEERGIDVGALAVGVATWTAEEDGRRERRSAPVLLARVALTVRRGARGRDELEVQITEPARLNPALVRNLRRHHGIALDPEAYQQAAYATARLEPAPAFARLREEAAAIADLHVEDCLLVSTFADLGETASLPASLEDLPVVQALYDAGTGMVPRPAALQPTGALAEDDVAPADERLVLDVDAAQARVLEHAAAGESLVVAAAPGTGQTQTAAALAARLAWEGRRVLVVAERSAALADVLDRLEEADLRSIALHVPANADPELLRRQLVQAVLRSERAVDPDTARDEAALTERRRRLQEHVGSLHHVRPRWGCSPFQAMQALAALTGLETPPATTVRLKRSVLDSTVNRQAVGEQLVRAGELGAFSAAATESRWFGARVRNVQETEAASELADELAAALHTTRRAVDTAAAQAGLRPERTVAGWAEQADLYRRVARTLTEFTPEVFSLDVPQLVAATATSAWRRLHLVEMSSVARSRLRRAAKDAVRPGVQPTDLHGALVDAAAVLEDWNRHAAEPGTPPQVPDQGEHVMGHVGQVREHLRRLEGVLAPEAVAEGPLDERDVDDLVAAVDGLVADRDTLATLPERTLVLDSLRDHGLAELLEDLRDREVPTEALTAELELAWWQSALEAMISGDDFLAMMSGTDLAEVERGFRDLDRAHLERGGIRLSAALAARWREALRTYRADAAVLRTLLKQGSPTVESLATITPELLQALVPVLTTSPMALSEFPPEWRADVVVLLEADATALATAMGALTRAPQVVALGDPVIGRPQSFQVSVDPTATAGPLRPLRSAYDALDEVLPTLPLRTVHRPLERRLVRLLSALAYDGALDALPTAGEATGRDRAVTAEYLPEGTGIPMTGGDVVESTNAEVARTVERVFEHIRDRPEQSLAVVTVSEQHARRVAAAVQATAAQAPWAHEFLARGRGEDAAEAEPFVIVPVVRAASVVRDAVILTPGYGRTPHGRVVHHFGAFSDPDGERMVTVALTRARRRLHLVSALRAADLDEDRLDGGALWFLRLLEAYLGDDAADPVGMVGDPLLADLRDRLEEHGARVLPRYAGVMDLAVLDPRADQDEVPRPLALAGDGGEVYRALTVRQRSRTLPEGLEARGWEPRTLWSIDVFADPESVARELADRLGVEPADETDETDDDAR
;
A
#
# COMPACT_ATOMS: atom_id res chain seq x y z
N MET A 1 25.29 -10.12 37.24
CA MET A 1 25.08 -10.79 35.96
C MET A 1 24.28 -9.84 35.10
N THR A 2 24.80 -9.46 33.95
CA THR A 2 24.16 -8.51 33.02
C THR A 2 23.02 -9.20 32.28
N GLU A 3 21.92 -8.49 32.01
CA GLU A 3 20.74 -9.00 31.28
C GLU A 3 21.10 -9.62 29.92
N GLN A 4 22.19 -9.17 29.27
CA GLN A 4 22.69 -9.73 28.01
C GLN A 4 23.25 -11.16 28.12
N GLU A 5 23.62 -11.62 29.32
CA GLU A 5 24.05 -13.00 29.53
C GLU A 5 22.87 -13.97 29.62
N PHE A 6 21.66 -13.51 29.93
CA PHE A 6 20.48 -14.38 30.10
C PHE A 6 20.03 -15.05 28.79
N PRO A 7 19.89 -14.34 27.65
CA PRO A 7 19.53 -14.96 26.37
C PRO A 7 20.64 -15.86 25.81
N ARG A 8 21.91 -15.51 26.04
CA ARG A 8 23.07 -16.32 25.62
C ARG A 8 23.24 -17.57 26.48
N LEU A 9 23.01 -17.50 27.80
CA LEU A 9 22.97 -18.65 28.70
C LEU A 9 21.70 -19.49 28.49
N ALA A 10 20.57 -18.90 28.10
CA ALA A 10 19.37 -19.63 27.70
C ALA A 10 19.60 -20.41 26.40
N ARG A 11 20.25 -19.81 25.40
CA ARG A 11 20.69 -20.51 24.18
C ARG A 11 21.72 -21.61 24.46
N ALA A 12 22.63 -21.41 25.41
CA ALA A 12 23.58 -22.44 25.85
C ALA A 12 22.93 -23.53 26.73
N ARG A 13 21.86 -23.22 27.47
CA ARG A 13 21.05 -24.17 28.25
C ARG A 13 20.07 -24.96 27.37
N ALA A 14 19.61 -24.40 26.26
CA ALA A 14 18.78 -25.11 25.27
C ALA A 14 19.49 -26.34 24.66
N THR A 15 20.83 -26.43 24.77
CA THR A 15 21.63 -27.59 24.37
C THR A 15 21.94 -28.58 25.50
N ALA A 16 21.61 -28.28 26.75
CA ALA A 16 21.85 -29.16 27.88
C ALA A 16 20.60 -29.99 28.19
N ARG A 17 20.65 -31.29 27.92
CA ARG A 17 19.66 -32.22 28.50
C ARG A 17 19.80 -32.19 30.03
N PRO A 18 18.72 -32.08 30.81
CA PRO A 18 18.80 -32.20 32.25
C PRO A 18 19.27 -33.63 32.62
N ASP A 19 20.18 -33.72 33.60
CA ASP A 19 20.58 -35.00 34.20
C ASP A 19 19.33 -35.75 34.71
N GLU A 20 19.23 -37.03 34.35
CA GLU A 20 18.21 -37.98 34.82
C GLU A 20 18.35 -38.19 36.35
N GLY A 21 17.85 -37.25 37.15
CA GLY A 21 17.94 -37.35 38.61
C GLY A 21 17.41 -36.16 39.43
N GLN A 22 17.11 -35.01 38.81
CA GLN A 22 16.47 -33.90 39.53
C GLN A 22 14.96 -34.13 39.66
N THR A 23 14.50 -34.30 40.90
CA THR A 23 13.07 -34.26 41.25
C THR A 23 12.50 -32.90 40.83
N ARG A 24 11.57 -32.92 39.87
CA ARG A 24 10.88 -31.71 39.41
C ARG A 24 10.14 -31.04 40.59
N PRO A 25 10.16 -29.71 40.70
CA PRO A 25 9.39 -29.01 41.73
C PRO A 25 7.90 -29.21 41.49
N ASP A 26 7.12 -29.34 42.55
CA ASP A 26 5.64 -29.33 42.47
C ASP A 26 5.18 -28.08 41.69
N PRO A 27 4.30 -28.20 40.68
CA PRO A 27 3.75 -27.06 39.95
C PRO A 27 3.23 -25.94 40.85
N ALA A 28 2.58 -26.26 41.97
CA ALA A 28 2.11 -25.25 42.92
C ALA A 28 3.28 -24.47 43.55
N ALA A 29 4.34 -25.17 43.95
CA ALA A 29 5.54 -24.55 44.49
C ALA A 29 6.29 -23.71 43.43
N TRP A 30 6.28 -24.13 42.16
CA TRP A 30 6.84 -23.35 41.07
C TRP A 30 6.10 -22.02 40.88
N VAL A 31 4.76 -22.03 40.85
CA VAL A 31 3.98 -20.79 40.74
C VAL A 31 4.23 -19.85 41.92
N SER A 32 4.24 -20.38 43.16
CA SER A 32 4.59 -19.58 44.33
C SER A 32 6.01 -18.98 44.26
N SER A 33 6.96 -19.68 43.61
CA SER A 33 8.33 -19.19 43.44
C SER A 33 8.47 -18.00 42.47
N LEU A 34 7.46 -17.76 41.61
CA LEU A 34 7.44 -16.60 40.70
C LEU A 34 7.24 -15.28 41.46
N GLY A 35 6.73 -15.32 42.70
CA GLY A 35 6.45 -14.14 43.53
C GLY A 35 5.19 -13.39 43.10
N SER A 36 4.94 -12.20 43.65
CA SER A 36 3.81 -11.31 43.28
C SER A 36 4.24 -10.03 42.55
N GLY A 37 5.54 -9.81 42.39
CA GLY A 37 6.09 -8.56 41.84
C GLY A 37 6.03 -7.35 42.78
N ALA A 38 5.35 -7.43 43.91
CA ALA A 38 5.33 -6.37 44.92
C ALA A 38 6.48 -6.51 45.93
N GLU A 39 7.06 -5.38 46.33
CA GLU A 39 8.21 -5.36 47.24
C GLU A 39 7.81 -5.48 48.72
N ASN A 40 6.61 -5.00 49.09
CA ASN A 40 6.13 -4.93 50.47
C ASN A 40 4.70 -5.47 50.60
N ASP A 41 4.50 -6.39 51.55
CA ASP A 41 3.19 -6.95 51.91
C ASP A 41 2.55 -6.12 53.04
N THR A 42 1.74 -5.11 52.68
CA THR A 42 1.06 -4.27 53.68
C THR A 42 -0.05 -5.01 54.43
N MET A 43 -0.43 -6.22 54.00
CA MET A 43 -1.43 -7.03 54.70
C MET A 43 -0.85 -7.84 55.86
N LEU A 44 0.45 -8.19 55.83
CA LEU A 44 1.13 -8.94 56.91
C LEU A 44 2.34 -8.23 57.53
N ARG A 45 2.80 -7.11 56.96
CA ARG A 45 3.98 -6.34 57.37
C ARG A 45 3.70 -4.83 57.45
N PHE A 46 2.54 -4.46 57.98
CA PHE A 46 2.15 -3.06 58.15
C PHE A 46 2.85 -2.42 59.35
N ALA A 47 3.62 -1.36 59.10
CA ALA A 47 4.24 -0.53 60.14
C ALA A 47 3.70 0.91 60.03
N PRO A 48 2.75 1.31 60.89
CA PRO A 48 2.16 2.64 60.80
C PRO A 48 3.18 3.73 61.13
N SER A 49 3.22 4.77 60.31
CA SER A 49 4.05 5.97 60.47
C SER A 49 3.26 7.22 60.09
N ALA A 50 3.72 8.38 60.57
CA ALA A 50 3.17 9.69 60.20
C ALA A 50 3.39 10.06 58.72
N ALA A 51 4.11 9.23 57.95
CA ALA A 51 4.32 9.43 56.51
C ALA A 51 3.46 8.51 55.64
N ASN A 52 2.90 7.43 56.20
CA ASN A 52 2.20 6.39 55.43
C ASN A 52 0.75 6.13 55.87
N SER A 53 0.30 6.71 56.98
CA SER A 53 -1.05 6.48 57.51
C SER A 53 -1.61 7.73 58.20
N ILE A 54 -2.93 7.87 58.16
CA ILE A 54 -3.66 8.88 58.94
C ILE A 54 -4.22 8.19 60.17
N ASP A 55 -3.79 8.61 61.35
CA ASP A 55 -4.28 8.09 62.62
C ASP A 55 -5.56 8.80 63.05
N LEU A 56 -6.65 8.04 63.19
CA LEU A 56 -7.97 8.48 63.62
C LEU A 56 -8.33 7.95 65.02
N THR A 57 -7.37 7.36 65.75
CA THR A 57 -7.62 6.70 67.04
C THR A 57 -8.04 7.70 68.12
N GLU A 58 -7.42 8.88 68.18
CA GLU A 58 -7.77 9.98 69.11
C GLU A 58 -8.69 11.06 68.48
N ALA A 59 -9.35 10.75 67.37
CA ALA A 59 -10.20 11.70 66.64
C ALA A 59 -11.50 12.07 67.39
N ASN A 60 -12.13 13.19 66.98
CA ASN A 60 -13.40 13.67 67.53
C ASN A 60 -14.50 12.61 67.42
N SER A 61 -15.11 12.25 68.55
CA SER A 61 -16.10 11.17 68.66
C SER A 61 -17.32 11.34 67.74
N SER A 62 -17.76 12.59 67.51
CA SER A 62 -18.87 12.90 66.59
C SER A 62 -18.52 12.63 65.13
N GLY A 63 -17.30 12.98 64.70
CA GLY A 63 -16.79 12.71 63.36
C GLY A 63 -16.56 11.23 63.12
N VAL A 64 -15.90 10.54 64.07
CA VAL A 64 -15.66 9.09 63.99
C VAL A 64 -16.98 8.31 63.90
N SER A 65 -18.00 8.71 64.66
CA SER A 65 -19.33 8.09 64.60
C SER A 65 -19.98 8.24 63.22
N GLN A 66 -19.81 9.39 62.55
CA GLN A 66 -20.31 9.60 61.19
C GLN A 66 -19.55 8.73 60.17
N LEU A 67 -18.23 8.63 60.29
CA LEU A 67 -17.40 7.80 59.41
C LEU A 67 -17.76 6.32 59.55
N LEU A 68 -17.90 5.81 60.79
CA LEU A 68 -18.28 4.41 61.07
C LEU A 68 -19.72 4.05 60.66
N LEU A 69 -20.56 5.06 60.37
CA LEU A 69 -21.88 4.89 59.74
C LEU A 69 -21.81 4.94 58.19
N GLY A 70 -20.62 5.02 57.60
CA GLY A 70 -20.41 5.12 56.15
C GLY A 70 -20.70 6.49 55.55
N ARG A 71 -20.85 7.55 56.37
CA ARG A 71 -21.11 8.91 55.87
C ARG A 71 -19.81 9.59 55.45
N ARG A 72 -19.90 10.41 54.39
CA ARG A 72 -18.80 11.32 54.00
C ARG A 72 -18.47 12.26 55.16
N THR A 73 -17.24 12.19 55.64
CA THR A 73 -16.81 12.93 56.83
C THR A 73 -15.55 13.72 56.50
N ARG A 74 -15.54 15.00 56.85
CA ARG A 74 -14.38 15.89 56.59
C ARG A 74 -13.24 15.59 57.55
N LEU A 75 -12.01 15.63 57.05
CA LEU A 75 -10.81 15.47 57.86
C LEU A 75 -10.73 16.52 58.98
N SER A 76 -11.15 17.76 58.66
CA SER A 76 -11.28 18.89 59.60
C SER A 76 -12.30 18.68 60.71
N THR A 77 -13.24 17.74 60.55
CA THR A 77 -14.22 17.34 61.57
C THR A 77 -13.71 16.19 62.42
N LEU A 78 -12.84 15.33 61.86
CA LEU A 78 -12.22 14.21 62.53
C LEU A 78 -11.06 14.65 63.44
N LEU A 79 -10.16 15.48 62.93
CA LEU A 79 -8.94 15.90 63.62
C LEU A 79 -9.01 17.36 64.07
N PRO A 80 -8.45 17.71 65.25
CA PRO A 80 -8.38 19.09 65.70
C PRO A 80 -7.45 19.92 64.79
N ALA A 81 -7.73 21.23 64.67
CA ALA A 81 -6.87 22.13 63.91
C ALA A 81 -5.49 22.24 64.59
N GLY A 82 -4.41 22.00 63.85
CA GLY A 82 -3.05 21.97 64.38
C GLY A 82 -2.12 21.08 63.55
N PRO A 83 -0.93 20.73 64.09
CA PRO A 83 0.08 19.94 63.37
C PRO A 83 -0.41 18.55 62.95
N GLU A 84 -1.36 17.95 63.68
CA GLU A 84 -1.98 16.66 63.34
C GLU A 84 -2.81 16.73 62.07
N LEU A 85 -3.63 17.78 61.92
CA LEU A 85 -4.43 18.00 60.70
C LEU A 85 -3.55 18.37 59.50
N ASP A 86 -2.50 19.16 59.71
CA ASP A 86 -1.54 19.52 58.65
C ASP A 86 -0.76 18.28 58.16
N ALA A 87 -0.28 17.44 59.08
CA ALA A 87 0.36 16.16 58.74
C ALA A 87 -0.61 15.20 58.02
N ALA A 88 -1.85 15.09 58.50
CA ALA A 88 -2.87 14.27 57.85
C ALA A 88 -3.21 14.78 56.44
N HIS A 89 -3.22 16.10 56.21
CA HIS A 89 -3.35 16.68 54.87
C HIS A 89 -2.18 16.31 53.95
N GLU A 90 -0.92 16.42 54.39
CA GLU A 90 0.24 16.03 53.59
C GLU A 90 0.19 14.55 53.19
N VAL A 91 -0.05 13.65 54.16
CA VAL A 91 -0.13 12.20 53.89
C VAL A 91 -1.32 11.86 53.00
N SER A 92 -2.47 12.51 53.19
CA SER A 92 -3.67 12.23 52.39
C SER A 92 -3.50 12.50 50.89
N LEU A 93 -2.65 13.48 50.51
CA LEU A 93 -2.31 13.74 49.12
C LEU A 93 -1.48 12.60 48.54
N GLY A 94 -0.50 12.11 49.31
CA GLY A 94 0.30 10.93 48.95
C GLY A 94 -0.56 9.67 48.84
N LEU A 95 -1.43 9.41 49.81
CA LEU A 95 -2.40 8.30 49.80
C LEU A 95 -3.30 8.36 48.58
N ARG A 96 -3.90 9.53 48.28
CA ARG A 96 -4.78 9.67 47.12
C ARG A 96 -4.04 9.48 45.80
N ALA A 97 -2.83 10.03 45.69
CA ALA A 97 -1.98 9.81 44.52
C ALA A 97 -1.66 8.33 44.34
N LYS A 98 -1.31 7.61 45.41
CA LYS A 98 -0.97 6.19 45.36
C LYS A 98 -2.16 5.27 45.08
N VAL A 99 -3.32 5.56 45.69
CA VAL A 99 -4.58 4.85 45.40
C VAL A 99 -4.92 4.99 43.93
N ARG A 100 -4.81 6.21 43.38
CA ARG A 100 -5.06 6.47 41.96
C ARG A 100 -4.04 5.77 41.06
N GLU A 101 -2.75 5.86 41.38
CA GLU A 101 -1.66 5.17 40.67
C GLU A 101 -1.95 3.66 40.55
N LEU A 102 -2.23 2.97 41.66
CA LEU A 102 -2.46 1.52 41.64
C LEU A 102 -3.80 1.13 41.01
N ALA A 103 -4.83 1.97 41.10
CA ALA A 103 -6.09 1.75 40.40
C ALA A 103 -5.93 1.89 38.87
N GLU A 104 -5.13 2.86 38.41
CA GLU A 104 -4.89 3.11 36.98
C GLU A 104 -3.87 2.11 36.39
N GLU A 105 -2.77 1.84 37.09
CA GLU A 105 -1.64 1.03 36.59
C GLU A 105 -1.74 -0.47 36.89
N ARG A 106 -2.46 -0.86 37.94
CA ARG A 106 -2.59 -2.26 38.39
C ARG A 106 -4.04 -2.76 38.47
N GLY A 107 -5.01 -1.86 38.26
CA GLY A 107 -6.43 -2.19 38.31
C GLY A 107 -6.90 -2.67 39.68
N ILE A 108 -6.27 -2.21 40.77
CA ILE A 108 -6.62 -2.57 42.17
C ILE A 108 -6.95 -1.33 43.00
N ASP A 109 -7.97 -1.44 43.84
CA ASP A 109 -8.22 -0.46 44.89
C ASP A 109 -7.48 -0.86 46.17
N VAL A 110 -6.69 0.06 46.70
CA VAL A 110 -5.85 -0.15 47.88
C VAL A 110 -6.26 0.73 49.06
N GLY A 111 -7.16 1.72 48.88
CA GLY A 111 -7.53 2.63 49.97
C GLY A 111 -8.36 1.91 51.03
N ALA A 112 -7.86 1.80 52.26
CA ALA A 112 -8.64 1.19 53.34
C ALA A 112 -8.39 1.81 54.73
N LEU A 113 -9.44 1.76 55.55
CA LEU A 113 -9.41 1.95 56.98
C LEU A 113 -9.07 0.60 57.63
N ALA A 114 -7.87 0.50 58.17
CA ALA A 114 -7.46 -0.56 59.07
C ALA A 114 -8.07 -0.31 60.46
N VAL A 115 -8.88 -1.27 60.90
CA VAL A 115 -9.52 -1.27 62.20
C VAL A 115 -8.88 -2.38 63.03
N GLY A 116 -8.01 -1.94 63.95
CA GLY A 116 -7.15 -2.76 64.78
C GLY A 116 -5.96 -3.37 64.02
N VAL A 117 -4.85 -3.56 64.74
CA VAL A 117 -3.63 -4.18 64.21
C VAL A 117 -3.20 -5.33 65.11
N ALA A 118 -3.03 -6.51 64.53
CA ALA A 118 -2.51 -7.70 65.19
C ALA A 118 -1.01 -7.83 64.93
N THR A 119 -0.21 -8.01 65.98
CA THR A 119 1.23 -8.27 65.89
C THR A 119 1.59 -9.60 66.55
N TRP A 120 2.44 -10.40 65.91
CA TRP A 120 2.93 -11.69 66.42
C TRP A 120 4.26 -12.05 65.75
N THR A 121 4.97 -13.08 66.23
CA THR A 121 6.20 -13.57 65.61
C THR A 121 5.91 -14.82 64.79
N ALA A 122 6.34 -14.83 63.53
CA ALA A 122 6.28 -16.00 62.65
C ALA A 122 7.68 -16.60 62.43
N GLU A 123 7.78 -17.93 62.37
CA GLU A 123 8.99 -18.63 61.90
C GLU A 123 8.78 -19.04 60.44
N GLU A 124 9.65 -18.55 59.55
CA GLU A 124 9.62 -18.84 58.12
C GLU A 124 11.05 -19.04 57.63
N ASP A 125 11.33 -20.13 56.90
CA ASP A 125 12.67 -20.52 56.44
C ASP A 125 13.77 -20.51 57.52
N GLY A 126 13.40 -20.84 58.77
CA GLY A 126 14.31 -20.84 59.92
C GLY A 126 14.68 -19.45 60.47
N ARG A 127 14.01 -18.38 60.00
CA ARG A 127 14.16 -17.02 60.52
C ARG A 127 12.89 -16.61 61.29
N ARG A 128 13.07 -16.00 62.47
CA ARG A 128 11.98 -15.36 63.22
C ARG A 128 11.79 -13.94 62.72
N GLU A 129 10.60 -13.65 62.20
CA GLU A 129 10.21 -12.31 61.77
C GLU A 129 8.95 -11.86 62.51
N ARG A 130 8.94 -10.59 62.93
CA ARG A 130 7.75 -9.98 63.55
C ARG A 130 6.78 -9.59 62.43
N ARG A 131 5.55 -10.08 62.51
CA ARG A 131 4.43 -9.78 61.61
C ARG A 131 3.52 -8.74 62.25
N SER A 132 2.90 -7.92 61.42
CA SER A 132 1.98 -6.86 61.81
C SER A 132 0.92 -6.71 60.73
N ALA A 133 -0.32 -7.05 61.05
CA ALA A 133 -1.41 -7.15 60.10
C ALA A 133 -2.65 -6.40 60.62
N PRO A 134 -3.32 -5.59 59.79
CA PRO A 134 -4.66 -5.11 60.10
C PRO A 134 -5.59 -6.28 60.40
N VAL A 135 -6.50 -6.13 61.37
CA VAL A 135 -7.49 -7.17 61.69
C VAL A 135 -8.69 -7.05 60.75
N LEU A 136 -9.37 -5.91 60.78
CA LEU A 136 -10.48 -5.59 59.87
C LEU A 136 -10.05 -4.49 58.90
N LEU A 137 -10.49 -4.59 57.65
CA LEU A 137 -10.24 -3.62 56.59
C LEU A 137 -11.56 -3.18 55.98
N ALA A 138 -11.83 -1.88 56.03
CA ALA A 138 -12.98 -1.27 55.35
C ALA A 138 -12.48 -0.36 54.22
N ARG A 139 -12.96 -0.54 52.99
CA ARG A 139 -12.54 0.30 51.87
C ARG A 139 -12.94 1.75 52.10
N VAL A 140 -12.05 2.68 51.72
CA VAL A 140 -12.32 4.12 51.87
C VAL A 140 -12.05 4.89 50.58
N ALA A 141 -12.97 5.81 50.27
CA ALA A 141 -12.76 6.84 49.26
C ALA A 141 -12.22 8.11 49.90
N LEU A 142 -11.17 8.67 49.30
CA LEU A 142 -10.57 9.96 49.67
C LEU A 142 -10.90 11.00 48.60
N THR A 143 -11.86 11.89 48.87
CA THR A 143 -12.32 12.92 47.93
C THR A 143 -11.88 14.32 48.35
N VAL A 144 -11.61 15.20 47.38
CA VAL A 144 -11.28 16.61 47.63
C VAL A 144 -12.41 17.49 47.17
N ARG A 145 -12.92 18.30 48.09
CA ARG A 145 -13.92 19.33 47.80
C ARG A 145 -13.25 20.70 47.81
N ARG A 146 -13.49 21.50 46.77
CA ARG A 146 -13.07 22.91 46.77
C ARG A 146 -13.89 23.69 47.80
N GLY A 147 -13.22 24.19 48.84
CA GLY A 147 -13.85 25.00 49.86
C GLY A 147 -14.19 26.41 49.39
N ALA A 148 -15.18 27.06 50.05
CA ALA A 148 -15.64 28.42 49.74
C ALA A 148 -14.58 29.54 49.90
N ARG A 149 -13.38 29.21 50.40
CA ARG A 149 -12.22 30.13 50.55
C ARG A 149 -11.00 29.74 49.70
N GLY A 150 -11.17 28.84 48.73
CA GLY A 150 -10.08 28.38 47.86
C GLY A 150 -9.07 27.43 48.52
N ARG A 151 -9.32 26.97 49.76
CA ARG A 151 -8.61 25.83 50.35
C ARG A 151 -9.39 24.56 50.07
N ASP A 152 -8.67 23.58 49.53
CA ASP A 152 -9.17 22.22 49.32
C ASP A 152 -9.44 21.56 50.68
N GLU A 153 -10.63 20.97 50.84
CA GLU A 153 -11.05 20.26 52.05
C GLU A 153 -11.23 18.78 51.71
N LEU A 154 -10.59 17.90 52.49
CA LEU A 154 -10.58 16.46 52.27
C LEU A 154 -11.74 15.77 53.00
N GLU A 155 -12.40 14.84 52.31
CA GLU A 155 -13.47 14.00 52.84
C GLU A 155 -13.07 12.52 52.74
N VAL A 156 -13.36 11.76 53.80
CA VAL A 156 -13.15 10.31 53.89
C VAL A 156 -14.53 9.64 54.00
N GLN A 157 -14.73 8.55 53.25
CA GLN A 157 -15.96 7.77 53.29
C GLN A 157 -15.66 6.28 53.24
N ILE A 158 -16.27 5.49 54.13
CA ILE A 158 -16.27 4.04 54.01
C ILE A 158 -17.21 3.64 52.87
N THR A 159 -16.69 2.98 51.84
CA THR A 159 -17.44 2.56 50.64
C THR A 159 -17.99 1.15 50.77
N GLU A 160 -17.33 0.29 51.56
CA GLU A 160 -17.70 -1.11 51.75
C GLU A 160 -17.67 -1.54 53.22
N PRO A 161 -18.47 -2.56 53.61
CA PRO A 161 -18.37 -3.15 54.93
C PRO A 161 -16.96 -3.66 55.24
N ALA A 162 -16.50 -3.45 56.47
CA ALA A 162 -15.23 -3.99 56.96
C ALA A 162 -15.21 -5.52 56.86
N ARG A 163 -14.17 -6.06 56.23
CA ARG A 163 -13.91 -7.50 56.12
C ARG A 163 -12.67 -7.89 56.92
N LEU A 164 -12.60 -9.14 57.34
CA LEU A 164 -11.40 -9.70 57.96
C LEU A 164 -10.25 -9.72 56.95
N ASN A 165 -9.06 -9.32 57.36
CA ASN A 165 -7.88 -9.29 56.50
C ASN A 165 -7.61 -10.69 55.91
N PRO A 166 -7.71 -10.88 54.59
CA PRO A 166 -7.60 -12.20 53.97
C PRO A 166 -6.19 -12.78 54.07
N ALA A 167 -5.15 -11.95 54.07
CA ALA A 167 -3.78 -12.43 54.24
C ALA A 167 -3.54 -12.95 55.66
N LEU A 168 -4.12 -12.29 56.67
CA LEU A 168 -4.11 -12.78 58.06
C LEU A 168 -4.77 -14.16 58.16
N VAL A 169 -5.95 -14.34 57.55
CA VAL A 169 -6.66 -15.63 57.51
C VAL A 169 -5.80 -16.72 56.87
N ARG A 170 -5.21 -16.45 55.69
CA ARG A 170 -4.36 -17.41 55.01
C ARG A 170 -3.10 -17.76 55.80
N ASN A 171 -2.45 -16.76 56.42
CA ASN A 171 -1.24 -16.97 57.20
C ASN A 171 -1.51 -17.83 58.45
N LEU A 172 -2.57 -17.50 59.20
CA LEU A 172 -2.97 -18.26 60.39
C LEU A 172 -3.39 -19.69 60.05
N ARG A 173 -4.07 -19.90 58.92
CA ARG A 173 -4.43 -21.24 58.45
C ARG A 173 -3.20 -22.05 58.05
N ARG A 174 -2.27 -21.47 57.28
CA ARG A 174 -1.09 -22.16 56.74
C ARG A 174 -0.05 -22.48 57.81
N HIS A 175 0.31 -21.51 58.65
CA HIS A 175 1.42 -21.66 59.59
C HIS A 175 0.98 -22.09 61.00
N HIS A 176 -0.27 -21.80 61.39
CA HIS A 176 -0.77 -22.07 62.73
C HIS A 176 -1.97 -23.05 62.75
N GLY A 177 -2.50 -23.46 61.60
CA GLY A 177 -3.63 -24.38 61.50
C GLY A 177 -4.97 -23.79 61.98
N ILE A 178 -5.05 -22.47 62.19
CA ILE A 178 -6.23 -21.78 62.71
C ILE A 178 -7.12 -21.36 61.53
N ALA A 179 -8.35 -21.85 61.49
CA ALA A 179 -9.33 -21.49 60.47
C ALA A 179 -10.28 -20.42 61.01
N LEU A 180 -10.12 -19.19 60.53
CA LEU A 180 -11.03 -18.08 60.83
C LEU A 180 -12.16 -18.04 59.80
N ASP A 181 -13.39 -17.78 60.25
CA ASP A 181 -14.58 -17.65 59.38
C ASP A 181 -14.87 -16.16 59.07
N PRO A 182 -14.52 -15.64 57.86
CA PRO A 182 -14.65 -14.22 57.56
C PRO A 182 -16.07 -13.67 57.71
N GLU A 183 -17.11 -14.46 57.39
CA GLU A 183 -18.51 -14.02 57.51
C GLU A 183 -18.90 -13.81 58.97
N ALA A 184 -18.47 -14.70 59.87
CA ALA A 184 -18.73 -14.55 61.29
C ALA A 184 -18.08 -13.29 61.89
N TYR A 185 -16.87 -12.92 61.42
CA TYR A 185 -16.20 -11.68 61.82
C TYR A 185 -16.92 -10.44 61.30
N GLN A 186 -17.39 -10.47 60.05
CA GLN A 186 -18.17 -9.37 59.48
C GLN A 186 -19.51 -9.19 60.22
N GLN A 187 -20.22 -10.29 60.51
CA GLN A 187 -21.45 -10.26 61.30
C GLN A 187 -21.22 -9.73 62.73
N ALA A 188 -20.11 -10.10 63.36
CA ALA A 188 -19.73 -9.58 64.67
C ALA A 188 -19.42 -8.07 64.64
N ALA A 189 -18.79 -7.59 63.57
CA ALA A 189 -18.43 -6.18 63.38
C ALA A 189 -19.64 -5.28 63.00
N TYR A 190 -20.69 -5.86 62.41
CA TYR A 190 -21.91 -5.18 61.95
C TYR A 190 -23.18 -5.75 62.59
N ALA A 191 -23.15 -6.02 63.90
CA ALA A 191 -24.37 -6.33 64.66
C ALA A 191 -25.39 -5.17 64.60
N THR A 192 -24.91 -3.94 64.42
CA THR A 192 -25.70 -2.76 64.06
C THR A 192 -25.25 -2.22 62.69
N ALA A 193 -26.00 -1.28 62.10
CA ALA A 193 -25.60 -0.63 60.84
C ALA A 193 -24.30 0.21 60.95
N ARG A 194 -23.79 0.40 62.18
CA ARG A 194 -22.52 1.07 62.48
C ARG A 194 -21.43 0.03 62.69
N LEU A 195 -20.23 0.28 62.18
CA LEU A 195 -19.07 -0.57 62.42
C LEU A 195 -18.65 -0.53 63.90
N GLU A 196 -18.72 -1.68 64.58
CA GLU A 196 -18.34 -1.88 65.98
C GLU A 196 -17.24 -2.95 66.08
N PRO A 197 -15.96 -2.58 66.28
CA PRO A 197 -14.85 -3.54 66.14
C PRO A 197 -14.60 -4.45 67.36
N ALA A 198 -15.05 -4.05 68.55
CA ALA A 198 -14.75 -4.77 69.79
C ALA A 198 -15.18 -6.27 69.80
N PRO A 199 -16.36 -6.66 69.29
CA PRO A 199 -16.76 -8.06 69.21
C PRO A 199 -15.84 -8.90 68.31
N ALA A 200 -15.42 -8.36 67.17
CA ALA A 200 -14.50 -9.02 66.25
C ALA A 200 -13.11 -9.22 66.87
N PHE A 201 -12.60 -8.21 67.60
CA PHE A 201 -11.30 -8.33 68.28
C PHE A 201 -11.34 -9.34 69.43
N ALA A 202 -12.42 -9.36 70.23
CA ALA A 202 -12.60 -10.36 71.28
C ALA A 202 -12.58 -11.77 70.71
N ARG A 203 -13.26 -11.98 69.56
CA ARG A 203 -13.27 -13.25 68.85
C ARG A 203 -11.89 -13.67 68.35
N LEU A 204 -11.12 -12.76 67.74
CA LEU A 204 -9.74 -13.06 67.31
C LEU A 204 -8.84 -13.44 68.48
N ARG A 205 -8.92 -12.73 69.60
CA ARG A 205 -8.14 -13.05 70.81
C ARG A 205 -8.49 -14.44 71.38
N GLU A 206 -9.73 -14.88 71.25
CA GLU A 206 -10.19 -16.21 71.68
C GLU A 206 -9.75 -17.32 70.71
N GLU A 207 -10.05 -17.18 69.41
CA GLU A 207 -9.72 -18.19 68.39
C GLU A 207 -8.21 -18.35 68.16
N ALA A 208 -7.43 -17.29 68.37
CA ALA A 208 -5.97 -17.28 68.22
C ALA A 208 -5.20 -17.29 69.55
N ALA A 209 -5.84 -17.68 70.66
CA ALA A 209 -5.22 -17.76 71.98
C ALA A 209 -4.00 -18.72 72.05
N ALA A 210 -3.87 -19.65 71.09
CA ALA A 210 -2.72 -20.55 70.97
C ALA A 210 -1.42 -19.86 70.55
N ILE A 211 -1.49 -18.63 70.02
CA ILE A 211 -0.32 -17.83 69.61
C ILE A 211 0.13 -16.98 70.80
N ALA A 212 1.22 -17.40 71.45
CA ALA A 212 1.63 -16.87 72.75
C ALA A 212 1.98 -15.37 72.77
N ASP A 213 2.38 -14.79 71.65
CA ASP A 213 2.80 -13.40 71.51
C ASP A 213 1.89 -12.56 70.60
N LEU A 214 0.68 -13.05 70.30
CA LEU A 214 -0.31 -12.30 69.54
C LEU A 214 -0.87 -11.13 70.37
N HIS A 215 -0.64 -9.91 69.90
CA HIS A 215 -1.19 -8.69 70.48
C HIS A 215 -2.08 -7.97 69.46
N VAL A 216 -3.34 -7.72 69.83
CA VAL A 216 -4.30 -6.96 69.01
C VAL A 216 -4.47 -5.57 69.64
N GLU A 217 -3.99 -4.54 68.95
CA GLU A 217 -4.10 -3.13 69.30
C GLU A 217 -5.38 -2.52 68.71
N ASP A 218 -6.12 -1.75 69.50
CA ASP A 218 -7.38 -1.13 69.11
C ASP A 218 -7.10 0.28 68.51
N CYS A 219 -6.88 0.35 67.19
CA CYS A 219 -6.57 1.61 66.47
C CYS A 219 -7.43 1.79 65.21
N LEU A 220 -7.52 3.02 64.71
CA LEU A 220 -8.21 3.38 63.45
C LEU A 220 -7.24 4.10 62.52
N LEU A 221 -6.76 3.42 61.49
CA LEU A 221 -5.70 3.92 60.61
C LEU A 221 -6.15 3.91 59.16
N VAL A 222 -6.09 5.06 58.47
CA VAL A 222 -6.34 5.13 57.02
C VAL A 222 -5.00 5.02 56.29
N SER A 223 -4.85 3.98 55.45
CA SER A 223 -3.63 3.74 54.67
C SER A 223 -3.93 2.90 53.42
N THR A 224 -2.90 2.36 52.77
CA THR A 224 -2.99 1.55 51.57
C THR A 224 -2.73 0.06 51.83
N PHE A 225 -3.72 -0.76 51.49
CA PHE A 225 -3.74 -2.21 51.72
C PHE A 225 -4.22 -2.95 50.46
N ALA A 226 -3.39 -3.84 49.93
CA ALA A 226 -3.71 -4.67 48.78
C ALA A 226 -3.50 -6.15 49.13
N ASP A 227 -4.50 -6.98 48.83
CA ASP A 227 -4.30 -8.41 48.90
C ASP A 227 -3.63 -8.89 47.60
N LEU A 228 -2.36 -9.27 47.71
CA LEU A 228 -1.55 -9.78 46.61
C LEU A 228 -1.30 -11.29 46.72
N GLY A 229 -2.15 -12.00 47.48
CA GLY A 229 -2.06 -13.45 47.67
C GLY A 229 -2.20 -14.26 46.37
N GLU A 230 -2.04 -15.58 46.47
CA GLU A 230 -2.06 -16.52 45.32
C GLU A 230 -3.29 -16.31 44.42
N THR A 231 -3.10 -15.62 43.30
CA THR A 231 -4.11 -15.41 42.25
C THR A 231 -4.28 -16.64 41.35
N ALA A 232 -3.31 -17.54 41.36
CA ALA A 232 -3.30 -18.76 40.57
C ALA A 232 -3.55 -19.98 41.46
N SER A 233 -4.62 -20.72 41.19
CA SER A 233 -4.86 -22.05 41.74
C SER A 233 -4.65 -23.07 40.62
N LEU A 234 -3.59 -23.88 40.74
CA LEU A 234 -3.34 -24.93 39.76
C LEU A 234 -4.20 -26.17 40.05
N PRO A 235 -4.84 -26.75 39.04
CA PRO A 235 -5.42 -28.09 39.17
C PRO A 235 -4.34 -29.13 39.45
N ALA A 236 -4.75 -30.27 40.01
CA ALA A 236 -3.84 -31.38 40.28
C ALA A 236 -3.19 -31.99 39.01
N SER A 237 -3.81 -31.78 37.84
CA SER A 237 -3.27 -32.14 36.52
C SER A 237 -3.27 -30.92 35.60
N LEU A 238 -2.19 -30.71 34.86
CA LEU A 238 -2.04 -29.64 33.88
C LEU A 238 -2.41 -30.06 32.45
N GLU A 239 -2.90 -31.29 32.24
CA GLU A 239 -3.24 -31.82 30.90
C GLU A 239 -4.24 -30.93 30.15
N ASP A 240 -5.20 -30.32 30.86
CA ASP A 240 -6.20 -29.42 30.29
C ASP A 240 -5.70 -27.96 30.10
N LEU A 241 -4.45 -27.68 30.48
CA LEU A 241 -3.82 -26.35 30.41
C LEU A 241 -2.47 -26.44 29.67
N PRO A 242 -2.49 -26.70 28.34
CA PRO A 242 -1.27 -26.99 27.58
C PRO A 242 -0.26 -25.84 27.61
N VAL A 243 -0.73 -24.59 27.65
CA VAL A 243 0.15 -23.41 27.73
C VAL A 243 0.84 -23.33 29.10
N VAL A 244 0.11 -23.56 30.19
CA VAL A 244 0.68 -23.56 31.55
C VAL A 244 1.67 -24.72 31.73
N GLN A 245 1.34 -25.90 31.19
CA GLN A 245 2.24 -27.04 31.15
C GLN A 245 3.55 -26.70 30.41
N ALA A 246 3.45 -26.07 29.23
CA ALA A 246 4.62 -25.66 28.46
C ALA A 246 5.47 -24.62 29.20
N LEU A 247 4.85 -23.65 29.88
CA LEU A 247 5.55 -22.66 30.71
C LEU A 247 6.24 -23.31 31.92
N TYR A 248 5.59 -24.28 32.55
CA TYR A 248 6.19 -25.06 33.65
C TYR A 248 7.38 -25.90 33.16
N ASP A 249 7.25 -26.57 32.01
CA ASP A 249 8.34 -27.33 31.41
C ASP A 249 9.52 -26.41 31.05
N ALA A 250 9.27 -25.23 30.45
CA ALA A 250 10.28 -24.22 30.15
C ALA A 250 10.96 -23.69 31.42
N GLY A 251 10.17 -23.36 32.46
CA GLY A 251 10.66 -22.88 33.75
C GLY A 251 11.47 -23.92 34.53
N THR A 252 11.27 -25.22 34.27
CA THR A 252 11.98 -26.33 34.91
C THR A 252 13.10 -26.94 34.03
N GLY A 253 13.40 -26.33 32.89
CA GLY A 253 14.59 -26.63 32.09
C GLY A 253 14.37 -27.46 30.81
N MET A 254 13.13 -27.74 30.43
CA MET A 254 12.81 -28.27 29.09
C MET A 254 12.30 -27.12 28.22
N VAL A 255 13.10 -26.63 27.27
CA VAL A 255 12.65 -25.58 26.34
C VAL A 255 12.05 -26.25 25.10
N PRO A 256 10.72 -26.41 24.98
CA PRO A 256 10.12 -26.83 23.73
C PRO A 256 10.38 -25.74 22.67
N ARG A 257 10.73 -26.14 21.44
CA ARG A 257 10.64 -25.21 20.30
C ARG A 257 9.15 -25.01 19.98
N PRO A 258 8.66 -23.76 19.86
CA PRO A 258 7.33 -23.52 19.36
C PRO A 258 7.14 -24.21 18.01
N ALA A 259 6.02 -24.92 17.85
CA ALA A 259 5.66 -25.50 16.56
C ALA A 259 5.35 -24.38 15.56
N ALA A 260 5.76 -24.55 14.30
CA ALA A 260 5.40 -23.60 13.26
C ALA A 260 3.89 -23.65 13.00
N LEU A 261 3.24 -22.49 12.98
CA LEU A 261 1.82 -22.35 12.63
C LEU A 261 1.57 -22.95 11.25
N GLN A 262 0.57 -23.83 11.15
CA GLN A 262 0.16 -24.40 9.88
C GLN A 262 -0.91 -23.52 9.23
N PRO A 263 -1.01 -23.51 7.89
CA PRO A 263 -2.14 -22.85 7.23
C PRO A 263 -3.47 -23.41 7.76
N THR A 264 -4.38 -22.53 8.18
CA THR A 264 -5.67 -22.90 8.81
C THR A 264 -6.68 -23.47 7.80
N GLY A 265 -6.40 -23.39 6.50
CA GLY A 265 -7.33 -23.76 5.43
C GLY A 265 -8.47 -22.76 5.23
N ALA A 266 -8.40 -21.57 5.85
CA ALA A 266 -9.34 -20.48 5.64
C ALA A 266 -9.32 -20.02 4.17
N LEU A 267 -10.51 -19.65 3.66
CA LEU A 267 -10.63 -19.04 2.34
C LEU A 267 -9.97 -17.66 2.34
N ALA A 268 -9.46 -17.23 1.19
CA ALA A 268 -9.00 -15.85 1.04
C ALA A 268 -10.18 -14.88 1.24
N GLU A 269 -9.89 -13.66 1.69
CA GLU A 269 -10.91 -12.65 2.04
C GLU A 269 -11.95 -12.44 0.94
N ASP A 270 -11.50 -12.33 -0.31
CA ASP A 270 -12.40 -12.10 -1.45
C ASP A 270 -13.31 -13.31 -1.76
N ASP A 271 -12.89 -14.52 -1.38
CA ASP A 271 -13.62 -15.78 -1.57
C ASP A 271 -14.64 -16.06 -0.45
N VAL A 272 -14.59 -15.30 0.65
CA VAL A 272 -15.57 -15.40 1.74
C VAL A 272 -16.87 -14.72 1.34
N ALA A 273 -17.98 -15.48 1.37
CA ALA A 273 -19.31 -14.92 1.16
C ALA A 273 -19.64 -13.93 2.30
N PRO A 274 -20.23 -12.75 1.99
CA PRO A 274 -20.57 -11.75 3.03
C PRO A 274 -21.41 -12.32 4.19
N ALA A 275 -22.34 -13.24 3.89
CA ALA A 275 -23.16 -13.92 4.90
C ALA A 275 -22.32 -14.74 5.92
N ASP A 276 -21.16 -15.25 5.51
CA ASP A 276 -20.26 -16.07 6.32
C ASP A 276 -19.14 -15.26 6.98
N GLU A 277 -18.96 -14.01 6.58
CA GLU A 277 -18.00 -13.10 7.20
C GLU A 277 -18.39 -12.79 8.65
N ARG A 278 -17.41 -12.87 9.56
CA ARG A 278 -17.56 -12.68 11.02
C ARG A 278 -16.65 -11.55 11.52
N LEU A 279 -16.69 -10.41 10.84
CA LEU A 279 -15.95 -9.20 11.21
C LEU A 279 -16.91 -8.12 11.72
N VAL A 280 -16.46 -7.37 12.73
CA VAL A 280 -17.19 -6.24 13.32
C VAL A 280 -16.38 -4.95 13.34
N LEU A 281 -15.07 -5.06 13.09
CA LEU A 281 -14.11 -3.98 12.98
C LEU A 281 -13.25 -4.25 11.76
N ASP A 282 -12.78 -3.20 11.11
CA ASP A 282 -11.78 -3.34 10.05
C ASP A 282 -10.52 -3.96 10.63
N VAL A 283 -9.91 -4.87 9.89
CA VAL A 283 -8.65 -5.51 10.25
C VAL A 283 -7.73 -5.55 9.05
N ASP A 284 -6.44 -5.26 9.25
CA ASP A 284 -5.44 -5.46 8.20
C ASP A 284 -5.09 -6.95 8.04
N ALA A 285 -4.27 -7.28 7.03
CA ALA A 285 -3.87 -8.65 6.74
C ALA A 285 -3.14 -9.35 7.91
N ALA A 286 -2.34 -8.63 8.70
CA ALA A 286 -1.63 -9.21 9.85
C ALA A 286 -2.61 -9.50 11.00
N GLN A 287 -3.55 -8.58 11.25
CA GLN A 287 -4.61 -8.74 12.24
C GLN A 287 -5.59 -9.86 11.84
N ALA A 288 -6.00 -9.93 10.56
CA ALA A 288 -6.86 -11.00 10.04
C ALA A 288 -6.23 -12.38 10.26
N ARG A 289 -4.93 -12.52 10.01
CA ARG A 289 -4.17 -13.75 10.27
C ARG A 289 -4.18 -14.14 11.75
N VAL A 290 -4.03 -13.18 12.67
CA VAL A 290 -4.18 -13.43 14.12
C VAL A 290 -5.58 -13.96 14.44
N LEU A 291 -6.61 -13.32 13.90
CA LEU A 291 -8.00 -13.73 14.10
C LEU A 291 -8.26 -15.14 13.54
N GLU A 292 -7.70 -15.50 12.40
CA GLU A 292 -7.83 -16.83 11.78
C GLU A 292 -7.19 -17.95 12.62
N HIS A 293 -5.94 -17.78 13.04
CA HIS A 293 -5.22 -18.78 13.85
C HIS A 293 -5.86 -18.93 15.24
N ALA A 294 -6.23 -17.83 15.89
CA ALA A 294 -6.95 -17.89 17.16
C ALA A 294 -8.35 -18.52 16.97
N ALA A 295 -9.02 -18.25 15.85
CA ALA A 295 -10.30 -18.88 15.52
C ALA A 295 -10.15 -20.41 15.35
N ALA A 296 -9.04 -20.88 14.79
CA ALA A 296 -8.71 -22.30 14.65
C ALA A 296 -8.38 -23.01 15.99
N GLY A 297 -8.32 -22.26 17.11
CA GLY A 297 -8.06 -22.81 18.44
C GLY A 297 -6.59 -22.80 18.85
N GLU A 298 -5.72 -22.16 18.06
CA GLU A 298 -4.28 -22.09 18.35
C GLU A 298 -3.97 -21.01 19.40
N SER A 299 -3.07 -21.33 20.33
CA SER A 299 -2.48 -20.35 21.27
C SER A 299 -1.28 -19.68 20.63
N LEU A 300 -1.19 -18.35 20.73
CA LEU A 300 -0.16 -17.57 20.03
C LEU A 300 0.18 -16.26 20.76
N VAL A 301 1.36 -15.74 20.46
CA VAL A 301 1.80 -14.40 20.88
C VAL A 301 1.66 -13.44 19.70
N VAL A 302 1.20 -12.23 19.96
CA VAL A 302 1.07 -11.16 18.96
C VAL A 302 2.04 -10.06 19.33
N ALA A 303 3.08 -9.90 18.51
CA ALA A 303 4.01 -8.78 18.65
C ALA A 303 3.35 -7.52 18.08
N ALA A 304 2.89 -6.63 18.96
CA ALA A 304 2.08 -5.48 18.63
C ALA A 304 2.78 -4.18 19.04
N ALA A 305 3.58 -3.62 18.13
CA ALA A 305 4.21 -2.31 18.33
C ALA A 305 3.17 -1.18 18.46
N PRO A 306 3.50 -0.01 19.05
CA PRO A 306 2.53 1.00 19.40
C PRO A 306 1.91 1.61 18.14
N GLY A 307 0.58 1.58 18.05
CA GLY A 307 -0.15 2.07 16.89
C GLY A 307 -0.41 1.02 15.81
N THR A 308 0.00 -0.23 15.99
CA THR A 308 -0.36 -1.35 15.08
C THR A 308 -1.75 -1.96 15.34
N GLY A 309 -2.50 -1.41 16.30
CA GLY A 309 -3.88 -1.80 16.58
C GLY A 309 -4.03 -2.97 17.55
N GLN A 310 -3.23 -3.02 18.63
CA GLN A 310 -3.32 -4.05 19.68
C GLN A 310 -4.74 -4.19 20.26
N THR A 311 -5.35 -3.09 20.73
CA THR A 311 -6.68 -3.09 21.34
C THR A 311 -7.78 -3.36 20.32
N GLN A 312 -7.62 -2.88 19.09
CA GLN A 312 -8.49 -3.19 17.95
C GLN A 312 -8.46 -4.69 17.62
N THR A 313 -7.27 -5.30 17.56
CA THR A 313 -7.10 -6.75 17.34
C THR A 313 -7.75 -7.55 18.45
N ALA A 314 -7.59 -7.15 19.72
CA ALA A 314 -8.20 -7.81 20.86
C ALA A 314 -9.73 -7.69 20.86
N ALA A 315 -10.28 -6.52 20.55
CA ALA A 315 -11.73 -6.32 20.43
C ALA A 315 -12.33 -7.13 19.27
N ALA A 316 -11.70 -7.09 18.09
CA ALA A 316 -12.12 -7.86 16.92
C ALA A 316 -12.04 -9.37 17.17
N LEU A 317 -10.97 -9.83 17.83
CA LEU A 317 -10.81 -11.21 18.24
C LEU A 317 -11.91 -11.61 19.25
N ALA A 318 -12.11 -10.84 20.32
CA ALA A 318 -13.12 -11.14 21.33
C ALA A 318 -14.53 -11.22 20.72
N ALA A 319 -14.86 -10.30 19.81
CA ALA A 319 -16.14 -10.31 19.09
C ALA A 319 -16.27 -11.52 18.14
N ARG A 320 -15.22 -11.88 17.39
CA ARG A 320 -15.22 -13.07 16.52
C ARG A 320 -15.42 -14.36 17.31
N LEU A 321 -14.66 -14.54 18.38
CA LEU A 321 -14.76 -15.71 19.26
C LEU A 321 -16.14 -15.79 19.94
N ALA A 322 -16.67 -14.64 20.38
CA ALA A 322 -18.04 -14.56 20.89
C ALA A 322 -19.09 -14.93 19.83
N TRP A 323 -18.88 -14.51 18.57
CA TRP A 323 -19.73 -14.88 17.44
C TRP A 323 -19.71 -16.40 17.20
N GLU A 324 -18.57 -17.05 17.38
CA GLU A 324 -18.44 -18.52 17.28
C GLU A 324 -18.98 -19.25 18.52
N GLY A 325 -19.34 -18.52 19.59
CA GLY A 325 -19.89 -19.10 20.80
C GLY A 325 -18.81 -19.63 21.74
N ARG A 326 -17.69 -18.90 21.86
CA ARG A 326 -16.67 -19.11 22.90
C ARG A 326 -16.75 -18.05 23.99
N ARG A 327 -16.32 -18.42 25.20
CA ARG A 327 -16.17 -17.54 26.37
C ARG A 327 -14.78 -16.93 26.35
N VAL A 328 -14.72 -15.60 26.34
CA VAL A 328 -13.47 -14.86 26.21
C VAL A 328 -13.19 -14.10 27.50
N LEU A 329 -12.01 -14.30 28.08
CA LEU A 329 -11.51 -13.52 29.21
C LEU A 329 -10.42 -12.57 28.72
N VAL A 330 -10.73 -11.28 28.64
CA VAL A 330 -9.78 -10.22 28.27
C VAL A 330 -9.18 -9.64 29.55
N VAL A 331 -7.86 -9.69 29.66
CA VAL A 331 -7.13 -9.27 30.86
C VAL A 331 -6.07 -8.25 30.48
N ALA A 332 -6.02 -7.12 31.19
CA ALA A 332 -4.93 -6.16 31.08
C ALA A 332 -4.59 -5.59 32.45
N GLU A 333 -3.31 -5.29 32.68
CA GLU A 333 -2.87 -4.71 33.95
C GLU A 333 -3.38 -3.28 34.13
N ARG A 334 -3.37 -2.48 33.05
CA ARG A 334 -3.85 -1.10 33.08
C ARG A 334 -5.34 -1.01 32.76
N SER A 335 -6.05 -0.21 33.56
CA SER A 335 -7.47 0.07 33.35
C SER A 335 -7.74 0.77 32.03
N ALA A 336 -6.79 1.61 31.55
CA ALA A 336 -6.89 2.30 30.27
C ALA A 336 -6.90 1.34 29.06
N ALA A 337 -6.09 0.27 29.08
CA ALA A 337 -6.07 -0.70 27.98
C ALA A 337 -7.38 -1.50 27.89
N LEU A 338 -8.01 -1.81 29.04
CA LEU A 338 -9.35 -2.40 29.08
C LEU A 338 -10.41 -1.43 28.59
N ALA A 339 -10.34 -0.16 29.00
CA ALA A 339 -11.24 0.89 28.53
C ALA A 339 -11.17 1.04 27.00
N ASP A 340 -9.96 1.12 26.44
CA ASP A 340 -9.74 1.19 24.99
C ASP A 340 -10.42 0.02 24.25
N VAL A 341 -10.32 -1.22 24.75
CA VAL A 341 -11.00 -2.38 24.13
C VAL A 341 -12.52 -2.26 24.23
N LEU A 342 -13.03 -1.80 25.37
CA LEU A 342 -14.46 -1.58 25.57
C LEU A 342 -15.00 -0.47 24.67
N ASP A 343 -14.22 0.59 24.44
CA ASP A 343 -14.55 1.69 23.53
C ASP A 343 -14.55 1.21 22.08
N ARG A 344 -13.59 0.35 21.67
CA ARG A 344 -13.64 -0.32 20.35
C ARG A 344 -14.88 -1.20 20.16
N LEU A 345 -15.37 -1.84 21.23
CA LEU A 345 -16.63 -2.57 21.17
C LEU A 345 -17.83 -1.62 21.13
N GLU A 346 -17.80 -0.48 21.82
CA GLU A 346 -18.84 0.56 21.76
C GLU A 346 -18.94 1.18 20.37
N GLU A 347 -17.82 1.43 19.67
CA GLU A 347 -17.78 1.90 18.28
C GLU A 347 -18.59 0.99 17.33
N ALA A 348 -18.72 -0.30 17.66
CA ALA A 348 -19.51 -1.29 16.93
C ALA A 348 -20.88 -1.62 17.58
N ASP A 349 -21.34 -0.84 18.58
CA ASP A 349 -22.56 -1.08 19.39
C ASP A 349 -22.56 -2.43 20.12
N LEU A 350 -21.38 -2.88 20.55
CA LEU A 350 -21.13 -4.20 21.15
C LEU A 350 -20.62 -4.13 22.60
N ARG A 351 -20.50 -2.96 23.23
CA ARG A 351 -20.04 -2.85 24.63
C ARG A 351 -20.80 -3.74 25.61
N SER A 352 -22.09 -3.95 25.37
CA SER A 352 -22.97 -4.74 26.22
C SER A 352 -22.82 -6.27 26.05
N ILE A 353 -21.97 -6.76 25.13
CA ILE A 353 -21.54 -8.16 25.10
C ILE A 353 -20.43 -8.44 26.14
N ALA A 354 -19.80 -7.37 26.66
CA ALA A 354 -18.70 -7.45 27.59
C ALA A 354 -19.14 -7.09 29.03
N LEU A 355 -18.85 -7.99 29.98
CA LEU A 355 -18.99 -7.71 31.41
C LEU A 355 -17.64 -7.23 31.96
N HIS A 356 -17.54 -5.94 32.28
CA HIS A 356 -16.36 -5.39 32.93
C HIS A 356 -16.45 -5.56 34.45
N VAL A 357 -15.46 -6.22 35.03
CA VAL A 357 -15.37 -6.51 36.46
C VAL A 357 -14.06 -5.93 36.99
N PRO A 358 -14.06 -4.68 37.51
CA PRO A 358 -12.89 -4.13 38.19
C PRO A 358 -12.67 -4.81 39.55
N ALA A 359 -11.53 -4.56 40.19
CA ALA A 359 -11.33 -4.95 41.58
C ALA A 359 -12.37 -4.26 42.49
N ASN A 360 -12.99 -5.03 43.38
CA ASN A 360 -14.10 -4.67 44.25
C ASN A 360 -15.29 -4.11 43.44
N ALA A 361 -15.73 -4.87 42.43
CA ALA A 361 -16.80 -4.45 41.54
C ALA A 361 -18.09 -4.12 42.32
N ASP A 362 -18.57 -2.88 42.18
CA ASP A 362 -19.85 -2.44 42.73
C ASP A 362 -20.99 -3.33 42.18
N PRO A 363 -21.79 -4.00 43.05
CA PRO A 363 -22.92 -4.81 42.61
C PRO A 363 -23.92 -4.03 41.73
N GLU A 364 -24.07 -2.72 41.94
CA GLU A 364 -24.92 -1.86 41.12
C GLU A 364 -24.32 -1.63 39.71
N LEU A 365 -22.99 -1.56 39.59
CA LEU A 365 -22.31 -1.52 38.29
C LEU A 365 -22.54 -2.82 37.51
N LEU A 366 -22.35 -3.98 38.14
CA LEU A 366 -22.59 -5.28 37.52
C LEU A 366 -24.05 -5.44 37.10
N ARG A 367 -24.99 -5.03 37.96
CA ARG A 367 -26.42 -5.03 37.66
C ARG A 367 -26.75 -4.18 36.44
N ARG A 368 -26.23 -2.95 36.36
CA ARG A 368 -26.45 -2.06 35.21
C ARG A 368 -25.95 -2.68 33.92
N GLN A 369 -24.74 -3.23 33.92
CA GLN A 369 -24.16 -3.89 32.73
C GLN A 369 -25.01 -5.10 32.28
N LEU A 370 -25.41 -5.98 33.21
CA LEU A 370 -26.25 -7.14 32.89
C LEU A 370 -27.64 -6.74 32.38
N VAL A 371 -28.26 -5.71 32.96
CA VAL A 371 -29.54 -5.19 32.46
C VAL A 371 -29.41 -4.66 31.03
N GLN A 372 -28.32 -3.95 30.71
CA GLN A 372 -28.07 -3.50 29.34
C GLN A 372 -27.87 -4.68 28.37
N ALA A 373 -27.14 -5.72 28.78
CA ALA A 373 -26.97 -6.94 27.98
C ALA A 373 -28.31 -7.66 27.70
N VAL A 374 -29.21 -7.68 28.69
CA VAL A 374 -30.57 -8.22 28.51
C VAL A 374 -31.36 -7.35 27.52
N LEU A 375 -31.31 -6.03 27.68
CA LEU A 375 -31.99 -5.10 26.76
C LEU A 375 -31.48 -5.22 25.33
N ARG A 376 -30.16 -5.36 25.12
CA ARG A 376 -29.56 -5.67 23.81
C ARG A 376 -30.20 -6.94 23.23
N SER A 377 -30.22 -8.02 24.00
CA SER A 377 -30.72 -9.32 23.53
C SER A 377 -32.22 -9.30 23.21
N GLU A 378 -33.03 -8.56 23.97
CA GLU A 378 -34.48 -8.43 23.73
C GLU A 378 -34.81 -7.51 22.54
N ARG A 379 -33.95 -6.51 22.26
CA ARG A 379 -34.14 -5.55 21.15
C ARG A 379 -33.49 -6.00 19.84
N ALA A 380 -32.56 -6.95 19.88
CA ALA A 380 -31.84 -7.39 18.70
C ALA A 380 -32.78 -8.01 17.67
N VAL A 381 -32.71 -7.49 16.46
CA VAL A 381 -33.44 -7.99 15.29
C VAL A 381 -32.42 -8.40 14.24
N ASP A 382 -32.66 -9.55 13.62
CA ASP A 382 -31.84 -10.03 12.51
C ASP A 382 -32.07 -9.13 11.27
N PRO A 383 -31.05 -8.43 10.76
CA PRO A 383 -31.22 -7.52 9.64
C PRO A 383 -31.42 -8.31 8.33
N ASP A 384 -32.35 -7.87 7.48
CA ASP A 384 -32.48 -8.40 6.12
C ASP A 384 -31.37 -7.81 5.23
N THR A 385 -30.27 -8.54 5.09
CA THR A 385 -29.07 -8.11 4.35
C THR A 385 -28.91 -8.76 3.00
N ALA A 386 -29.78 -9.70 2.61
CA ALA A 386 -29.57 -10.57 1.46
C ALA A 386 -29.40 -9.81 0.12
N ARG A 387 -30.17 -8.72 -0.07
CA ARG A 387 -30.07 -7.87 -1.27
C ARG A 387 -28.72 -7.16 -1.36
N ASP A 388 -28.28 -6.56 -0.26
CA ASP A 388 -27.04 -5.78 -0.20
C ASP A 388 -25.83 -6.71 -0.29
N GLU A 389 -25.89 -7.90 0.33
CA GLU A 389 -24.88 -8.94 0.22
C GLU A 389 -24.73 -9.46 -1.21
N ALA A 390 -25.85 -9.74 -1.91
CA ALA A 390 -25.81 -10.14 -3.31
C ALA A 390 -25.22 -9.04 -4.22
N ALA A 391 -25.57 -7.77 -3.97
CA ALA A 391 -25.00 -6.64 -4.70
C ALA A 391 -23.50 -6.45 -4.40
N LEU A 392 -23.07 -6.67 -3.15
CA LEU A 392 -21.67 -6.61 -2.75
C LEU A 392 -20.85 -7.70 -3.44
N THR A 393 -21.34 -8.95 -3.45
CA THR A 393 -20.71 -10.07 -4.15
C THR A 393 -20.60 -9.80 -5.65
N GLU A 394 -21.66 -9.29 -6.28
CA GLU A 394 -21.63 -9.00 -7.73
C GLU A 394 -20.63 -7.88 -8.07
N ARG A 395 -20.60 -6.79 -7.28
CA ARG A 395 -19.62 -5.71 -7.50
C ARG A 395 -18.18 -6.17 -7.27
N ARG A 396 -17.94 -6.97 -6.22
CA ARG A 396 -16.64 -7.61 -5.97
C ARG A 396 -16.20 -8.45 -7.18
N ARG A 397 -17.10 -9.31 -7.67
CA ARG A 397 -16.86 -10.17 -8.85
C ARG A 397 -16.49 -9.35 -10.08
N ARG A 398 -17.21 -8.26 -10.38
CA ARG A 398 -16.91 -7.39 -11.52
C ARG A 398 -15.53 -6.72 -11.41
N LEU A 399 -15.14 -6.25 -10.22
CA LEU A 399 -13.80 -5.67 -10.01
C LEU A 399 -12.68 -6.72 -10.13
N GLN A 400 -12.92 -7.96 -9.72
CA GLN A 400 -11.97 -9.07 -9.92
C GLN A 400 -11.89 -9.48 -11.39
N GLU A 401 -13.03 -9.56 -12.08
CA GLU A 401 -13.12 -9.91 -13.50
C GLU A 401 -12.39 -8.87 -14.36
N HIS A 402 -12.50 -7.58 -14.05
CA HIS A 402 -11.74 -6.51 -14.70
C HIS A 402 -10.23 -6.76 -14.67
N VAL A 403 -9.67 -6.89 -13.46
CA VAL A 403 -8.22 -7.13 -13.28
C VAL A 403 -7.82 -8.47 -13.89
N GLY A 404 -8.68 -9.49 -13.78
CA GLY A 404 -8.50 -10.79 -14.40
C GLY A 404 -8.38 -10.69 -15.93
N SER A 405 -9.33 -10.03 -16.59
CA SER A 405 -9.36 -9.85 -18.05
C SER A 405 -8.22 -8.97 -18.55
N LEU A 406 -7.88 -7.90 -17.83
CA LEU A 406 -6.79 -6.97 -18.17
C LEU A 406 -5.41 -7.66 -18.20
N HIS A 407 -5.18 -8.60 -17.28
CA HIS A 407 -3.93 -9.36 -17.17
C HIS A 407 -3.98 -10.77 -17.78
N HIS A 408 -5.12 -11.20 -18.31
CA HIS A 408 -5.23 -12.53 -18.90
C HIS A 408 -4.43 -12.62 -20.20
N VAL A 409 -3.25 -13.24 -20.13
CA VAL A 409 -2.39 -13.51 -21.29
C VAL A 409 -3.12 -14.42 -22.27
N ARG A 410 -3.38 -13.93 -23.48
CA ARG A 410 -4.03 -14.73 -24.53
C ARG A 410 -3.02 -15.71 -25.10
N PRO A 411 -3.23 -17.05 -24.97
CA PRO A 411 -2.22 -18.03 -25.38
C PRO A 411 -1.86 -17.96 -26.88
N ARG A 412 -2.78 -17.44 -27.71
CA ARG A 412 -2.57 -17.30 -29.16
C ARG A 412 -1.51 -16.25 -29.52
N TRP A 413 -1.43 -15.15 -28.76
CA TRP A 413 -0.53 -14.02 -29.05
C TRP A 413 0.56 -13.82 -28.00
N GLY A 414 0.47 -14.53 -26.85
CA GLY A 414 1.50 -14.50 -25.81
C GLY A 414 1.52 -13.22 -24.97
N CYS A 415 0.50 -12.35 -25.10
CA CYS A 415 0.39 -11.09 -24.36
C CYS A 415 -1.03 -10.89 -23.78
N SER A 416 -1.14 -10.01 -22.79
CA SER A 416 -2.42 -9.53 -22.25
C SER A 416 -2.82 -8.18 -22.84
N PRO A 417 -4.10 -7.76 -22.70
CA PRO A 417 -4.53 -6.41 -23.07
C PRO A 417 -3.69 -5.30 -22.44
N PHE A 418 -3.37 -5.43 -21.14
CA PHE A 418 -2.49 -4.49 -20.45
C PHE A 418 -1.11 -4.38 -21.10
N GLN A 419 -0.46 -5.51 -21.39
CA GLN A 419 0.86 -5.51 -22.04
C GLN A 419 0.81 -4.85 -23.43
N ALA A 420 -0.29 -5.02 -24.16
CA ALA A 420 -0.49 -4.33 -25.43
C ALA A 420 -0.65 -2.80 -25.24
N MET A 421 -1.43 -2.35 -24.25
CA MET A 421 -1.53 -0.93 -23.91
C MET A 421 -0.17 -0.34 -23.50
N GLN A 422 0.62 -1.06 -22.69
CA GLN A 422 1.98 -0.64 -22.30
C GLN A 422 2.91 -0.52 -23.51
N ALA A 423 2.89 -1.50 -24.41
CA ALA A 423 3.70 -1.47 -25.62
C ALA A 423 3.31 -0.29 -26.52
N LEU A 424 2.01 -0.01 -26.66
CA LEU A 424 1.51 1.12 -27.44
C LEU A 424 1.89 2.47 -26.82
N ALA A 425 1.77 2.61 -25.49
CA ALA A 425 2.20 3.81 -24.77
C ALA A 425 3.72 4.04 -24.88
N ALA A 426 4.52 2.98 -24.85
CA ALA A 426 5.96 3.08 -25.08
C ALA A 426 6.29 3.54 -26.50
N LEU A 427 5.51 3.13 -27.51
CA LEU A 427 5.69 3.58 -28.90
C LEU A 427 5.31 5.05 -29.08
N THR A 428 4.26 5.53 -28.42
CA THR A 428 3.86 6.95 -28.46
C THR A 428 4.86 7.87 -27.76
N GLY A 429 5.61 7.35 -26.78
CA GLY A 429 6.65 8.10 -26.07
C GLY A 429 8.02 8.16 -26.77
N LEU A 430 8.16 7.63 -27.99
CA LEU A 430 9.39 7.75 -28.78
C LEU A 430 9.60 9.19 -29.27
N GLU A 431 10.85 9.60 -29.49
CA GLU A 431 11.17 10.93 -30.07
C GLU A 431 10.46 11.19 -31.41
N THR A 432 10.29 10.13 -32.21
CA THR A 432 9.49 10.13 -33.44
C THR A 432 8.47 9.00 -33.35
N PRO A 433 7.25 9.27 -32.87
CA PRO A 433 6.22 8.26 -32.72
C PRO A 433 5.81 7.66 -34.08
N PRO A 434 5.59 6.35 -34.16
CA PRO A 434 5.02 5.74 -35.36
C PRO A 434 3.61 6.25 -35.60
N ALA A 435 3.23 6.39 -36.87
CA ALA A 435 1.97 7.03 -37.28
C ALA A 435 1.09 6.15 -38.18
N THR A 436 1.43 4.88 -38.38
CA THR A 436 0.61 3.99 -39.19
C THR A 436 -0.79 3.82 -38.64
N THR A 437 -1.77 3.81 -39.53
CA THR A 437 -3.17 3.53 -39.23
C THR A 437 -3.61 2.13 -39.68
N VAL A 438 -2.67 1.36 -40.23
CA VAL A 438 -2.96 0.04 -40.81
C VAL A 438 -3.37 -0.96 -39.72
N ARG A 439 -4.39 -1.76 -40.02
CA ARG A 439 -4.89 -2.83 -39.14
C ARG A 439 -4.64 -4.19 -39.77
N LEU A 440 -3.77 -4.97 -39.12
CA LEU A 440 -3.40 -6.30 -39.57
C LEU A 440 -4.56 -7.28 -39.37
N LYS A 441 -4.78 -8.12 -40.38
CA LYS A 441 -5.77 -9.20 -40.31
C LYS A 441 -5.36 -10.22 -39.26
N ARG A 442 -6.34 -10.89 -38.62
CA ARG A 442 -6.08 -11.90 -37.57
C ARG A 442 -5.12 -13.01 -38.01
N SER A 443 -5.21 -13.46 -39.25
CA SER A 443 -4.29 -14.47 -39.80
C SER A 443 -2.83 -14.01 -39.82
N VAL A 444 -2.59 -12.71 -40.03
CA VAL A 444 -1.26 -12.11 -40.00
C VAL A 444 -0.74 -12.12 -38.56
N LEU A 445 -1.54 -11.62 -37.61
CA LEU A 445 -1.19 -11.62 -36.18
C LEU A 445 -0.80 -13.00 -35.66
N ASP A 446 -1.57 -14.03 -36.03
CA ASP A 446 -1.33 -15.41 -35.63
C ASP A 446 0.00 -15.97 -36.21
N SER A 447 0.39 -15.51 -37.41
CA SER A 447 1.62 -15.94 -38.07
C SER A 447 2.86 -15.11 -37.68
N THR A 448 2.66 -13.90 -37.14
CA THR A 448 3.73 -12.95 -36.82
C THR A 448 3.84 -12.67 -35.32
N VAL A 449 3.52 -13.65 -34.46
CA VAL A 449 3.69 -13.51 -33.00
C VAL A 449 5.14 -13.17 -32.64
N ASN A 450 6.12 -13.82 -33.30
CA ASN A 450 7.51 -13.39 -33.27
C ASN A 450 7.79 -12.46 -34.45
N ARG A 451 7.87 -11.16 -34.16
CA ARG A 451 8.01 -10.10 -35.16
C ARG A 451 9.45 -9.82 -35.57
N GLN A 452 10.43 -10.37 -34.85
CA GLN A 452 11.84 -10.01 -35.06
C GLN A 452 12.29 -10.27 -36.51
N ALA A 453 11.99 -11.46 -37.04
CA ALA A 453 12.37 -11.82 -38.41
C ALA A 453 11.68 -10.94 -39.48
N VAL A 454 10.42 -10.56 -39.23
CA VAL A 454 9.65 -9.70 -40.12
C VAL A 454 10.16 -8.25 -40.06
N GLY A 455 10.50 -7.76 -38.86
CA GLY A 455 11.12 -6.46 -38.66
C GLY A 455 12.49 -6.35 -39.33
N GLU A 456 13.34 -7.38 -39.20
CA GLU A 456 14.64 -7.44 -39.89
C GLU A 456 14.47 -7.39 -41.42
N GLN A 457 13.48 -8.10 -41.97
CA GLN A 457 13.14 -8.02 -43.39
C GLN A 457 12.63 -6.62 -43.80
N LEU A 458 11.83 -5.97 -42.95
CA LEU A 458 11.30 -4.63 -43.22
C LEU A 458 12.42 -3.56 -43.22
N VAL A 459 13.32 -3.62 -42.23
CA VAL A 459 14.52 -2.77 -42.20
C VAL A 459 15.39 -3.00 -43.43
N ARG A 460 15.61 -4.27 -43.81
CA ARG A 460 16.36 -4.60 -45.03
C ARG A 460 15.71 -4.03 -46.28
N ALA A 461 14.39 -4.04 -46.39
CA ALA A 461 13.68 -3.39 -47.49
C ALA A 461 13.92 -1.87 -47.51
N GLY A 462 13.94 -1.21 -46.34
CA GLY A 462 14.28 0.20 -46.18
C GLY A 462 15.71 0.54 -46.60
N GLU A 463 16.70 -0.26 -46.19
CA GLU A 463 18.10 -0.11 -46.63
C GLU A 463 18.26 -0.21 -48.16
N LEU A 464 17.43 -1.03 -48.81
CA LEU A 464 17.37 -1.17 -50.26
C LEU A 464 16.53 -0.05 -50.93
N GLY A 465 16.08 0.94 -50.16
CA GLY A 465 15.35 2.12 -50.62
C GLY A 465 13.87 1.87 -50.91
N ALA A 466 13.23 0.82 -50.40
CA ALA A 466 11.83 0.52 -50.75
C ALA A 466 10.81 1.62 -50.39
N PHE A 467 11.16 2.50 -49.44
CA PHE A 467 10.26 3.52 -48.88
C PHE A 467 10.80 4.95 -49.05
N SER A 468 11.72 5.20 -50.00
CA SER A 468 12.25 6.55 -50.26
C SER A 468 11.74 7.13 -51.58
N ALA A 469 11.56 8.46 -51.64
CA ALA A 469 11.23 9.18 -52.88
C ALA A 469 12.20 8.86 -54.04
N ALA A 470 13.48 8.73 -53.73
CA ALA A 470 14.52 8.39 -54.70
C ALA A 470 14.26 7.04 -55.40
N ALA A 471 13.64 6.08 -54.72
CA ALA A 471 13.28 4.81 -55.33
C ALA A 471 12.00 4.89 -56.17
N THR A 472 11.01 5.71 -55.80
CA THR A 472 9.80 5.94 -56.61
C THR A 472 10.06 6.79 -57.86
N GLU A 473 11.07 7.67 -57.81
CA GLU A 473 11.51 8.49 -58.95
C GLU A 473 12.45 7.73 -59.91
N SER A 474 12.95 6.57 -59.47
CA SER A 474 13.80 5.70 -60.29
C SER A 474 13.08 5.28 -61.58
N ARG A 475 13.82 5.29 -62.69
CA ARG A 475 13.29 4.81 -63.97
C ARG A 475 13.05 3.29 -63.96
N TRP A 476 13.71 2.57 -63.06
CA TRP A 476 13.51 1.14 -62.81
C TRP A 476 12.43 0.84 -61.76
N PHE A 477 11.74 1.85 -61.23
CA PHE A 477 10.72 1.64 -60.21
C PHE A 477 9.64 0.66 -60.69
N GLY A 478 9.33 -0.33 -59.84
CA GLY A 478 8.34 -1.38 -60.14
C GLY A 478 8.76 -2.43 -61.18
N ALA A 479 9.99 -2.39 -61.69
CA ALA A 479 10.52 -3.43 -62.57
C ALA A 479 10.56 -4.80 -61.86
N ARG A 480 10.34 -5.89 -62.61
CA ARG A 480 10.21 -7.25 -62.05
C ARG A 480 11.50 -8.07 -62.24
N VAL A 481 12.56 -7.67 -61.56
CA VAL A 481 13.86 -8.37 -61.61
C VAL A 481 14.05 -9.16 -60.32
N ARG A 482 14.37 -10.45 -60.40
CA ARG A 482 14.38 -11.37 -59.24
C ARG A 482 15.75 -11.98 -58.93
N ASN A 483 16.73 -11.84 -59.83
CA ASN A 483 18.07 -12.36 -59.61
C ASN A 483 19.13 -11.56 -60.38
N VAL A 484 20.41 -11.81 -60.08
CA VAL A 484 21.56 -11.13 -60.68
C VAL A 484 21.61 -11.30 -62.19
N GLN A 485 21.24 -12.48 -62.72
CA GLN A 485 21.24 -12.74 -64.17
C GLN A 485 20.19 -11.91 -64.89
N GLU A 486 19.01 -11.74 -64.31
CA GLU A 486 17.97 -10.87 -64.83
C GLU A 486 18.37 -9.39 -64.74
N THR A 487 19.10 -8.98 -63.69
CA THR A 487 19.68 -7.63 -63.56
C THR A 487 20.70 -7.34 -64.64
N GLU A 488 21.67 -8.25 -64.83
CA GLU A 488 22.68 -8.14 -65.89
C GLU A 488 22.00 -8.10 -67.26
N ALA A 489 21.05 -9.00 -67.52
CA ALA A 489 20.31 -9.03 -68.78
C ALA A 489 19.46 -7.77 -69.01
N ALA A 490 18.87 -7.18 -67.97
CA ALA A 490 18.11 -5.93 -68.07
C ALA A 490 19.03 -4.72 -68.32
N SER A 491 20.18 -4.66 -67.64
CA SER A 491 21.20 -3.62 -67.86
C SER A 491 21.78 -3.70 -69.27
N GLU A 492 22.16 -4.90 -69.71
CA GLU A 492 22.67 -5.15 -71.06
C GLU A 492 21.62 -4.80 -72.11
N LEU A 493 20.36 -5.18 -71.89
CA LEU A 493 19.26 -4.85 -72.79
C LEU A 493 19.05 -3.33 -72.90
N ALA A 494 19.12 -2.59 -71.80
CA ALA A 494 19.01 -1.13 -71.80
C ALA A 494 20.18 -0.48 -72.55
N ASP A 495 21.41 -0.95 -72.36
CA ASP A 495 22.62 -0.48 -73.06
C ASP A 495 22.55 -0.76 -74.57
N GLU A 496 22.20 -2.00 -74.94
CA GLU A 496 22.05 -2.41 -76.33
C GLU A 496 20.93 -1.62 -77.01
N LEU A 497 19.80 -1.41 -76.32
CA LEU A 497 18.69 -0.64 -76.85
C LEU A 497 19.04 0.84 -76.99
N ALA A 498 19.70 1.47 -76.01
CA ALA A 498 20.15 2.86 -76.12
C ALA A 498 21.07 3.05 -77.33
N ALA A 499 22.09 2.19 -77.46
CA ALA A 499 23.01 2.22 -78.59
C ALA A 499 22.29 1.97 -79.92
N ALA A 500 21.38 0.99 -79.97
CA ALA A 500 20.59 0.68 -81.16
C ALA A 500 19.64 1.83 -81.54
N LEU A 501 18.98 2.48 -80.58
CA LEU A 501 18.09 3.63 -80.82
C LEU A 501 18.87 4.81 -81.40
N HIS A 502 20.00 5.20 -80.78
CA HIS A 502 20.83 6.32 -81.26
C HIS A 502 21.40 6.09 -82.66
N THR A 503 21.87 4.87 -82.94
CA THR A 503 22.43 4.50 -84.25
C THR A 503 21.35 4.36 -85.32
N THR A 504 20.24 3.69 -85.00
CA THR A 504 19.10 3.50 -85.91
C THR A 504 18.44 4.81 -86.25
N ARG A 505 18.24 5.71 -85.28
CA ARG A 505 17.70 7.06 -85.50
C ARG A 505 18.49 7.79 -86.58
N ARG A 506 19.82 7.88 -86.41
CA ARG A 506 20.70 8.55 -87.38
C ARG A 506 20.62 7.88 -88.75
N ALA A 507 20.55 6.55 -88.80
CA ALA A 507 20.46 5.81 -90.05
C ALA A 507 19.11 6.03 -90.75
N VAL A 508 18.00 6.03 -90.02
CA VAL A 508 16.64 6.30 -90.54
C VAL A 508 16.54 7.75 -91.02
N ASP A 509 16.99 8.73 -90.22
CA ASP A 509 16.97 10.14 -90.59
C ASP A 509 17.79 10.40 -91.86
N THR A 510 18.97 9.77 -91.95
CA THR A 510 19.83 9.86 -93.15
C THR A 510 19.17 9.20 -94.36
N ALA A 511 18.57 8.03 -94.20
CA ALA A 511 17.89 7.32 -95.27
C ALA A 511 16.63 8.05 -95.75
N ALA A 512 15.84 8.60 -94.83
CA ALA A 512 14.67 9.43 -95.12
C ALA A 512 15.07 10.70 -95.88
N ALA A 513 16.14 11.38 -95.44
CA ALA A 513 16.67 12.55 -96.15
C ALA A 513 17.16 12.21 -97.57
N GLN A 514 17.84 11.07 -97.76
CA GLN A 514 18.29 10.60 -99.08
C GLN A 514 17.13 10.23 -100.01
N ALA A 515 16.06 9.63 -99.46
CA ALA A 515 14.84 9.30 -100.20
C ALA A 515 13.89 10.48 -100.42
N GLY A 516 14.11 11.62 -99.75
CA GLY A 516 13.18 12.75 -99.77
C GLY A 516 11.87 12.52 -99.00
N LEU A 517 11.90 11.65 -97.99
CA LEU A 517 10.81 11.40 -97.04
C LEU A 517 10.97 12.26 -95.77
N ARG A 518 9.86 12.53 -95.07
CA ARG A 518 9.90 13.17 -93.74
C ARG A 518 10.41 12.16 -92.71
N PRO A 519 11.31 12.54 -91.79
CA PRO A 519 11.69 11.65 -90.70
C PRO A 519 10.47 11.32 -89.85
N GLU A 520 10.22 10.02 -89.61
CA GLU A 520 9.18 9.59 -88.68
C GLU A 520 9.64 9.76 -87.24
N ARG A 521 8.68 10.09 -86.38
CA ARG A 521 8.92 10.39 -84.97
C ARG A 521 8.64 9.22 -84.03
N THR A 522 8.29 8.05 -84.55
CA THR A 522 8.03 6.83 -83.76
C THR A 522 8.78 5.64 -84.36
N VAL A 523 9.12 4.65 -83.53
CA VAL A 523 9.82 3.44 -84.01
C VAL A 523 8.89 2.59 -84.89
N ALA A 524 7.57 2.61 -84.63
CA ALA A 524 6.56 2.06 -85.52
C ALA A 524 6.59 2.74 -86.90
N GLY A 525 6.67 4.07 -86.95
CA GLY A 525 6.84 4.83 -88.19
C GLY A 525 8.15 4.53 -88.91
N TRP A 526 9.25 4.30 -88.18
CA TRP A 526 10.50 3.82 -88.78
C TRP A 526 10.33 2.47 -89.45
N ALA A 527 9.55 1.56 -88.86
CA ALA A 527 9.30 0.24 -89.45
C ALA A 527 8.43 0.35 -90.70
N GLU A 528 7.44 1.24 -90.72
CA GLU A 528 6.64 1.54 -91.90
C GLU A 528 7.48 2.10 -93.05
N GLN A 529 8.37 3.06 -92.76
CA GLN A 529 9.28 3.61 -93.77
C GLN A 529 10.30 2.59 -94.26
N ALA A 530 10.83 1.76 -93.37
CA ALA A 530 11.77 0.71 -93.74
C ALA A 530 11.10 -0.37 -94.62
N ASP A 531 9.85 -0.75 -94.32
CA ASP A 531 9.06 -1.63 -95.17
C ASP A 531 8.72 -0.98 -96.52
N LEU A 532 8.46 0.32 -96.53
CA LEU A 532 8.25 1.08 -97.75
C LEU A 532 9.49 1.05 -98.65
N TYR A 533 10.70 1.24 -98.12
CA TYR A 533 11.95 1.08 -98.89
C TYR A 533 12.07 -0.32 -99.50
N ARG A 534 11.72 -1.37 -98.74
CA ARG A 534 11.70 -2.76 -99.24
C ARG A 534 10.71 -2.96 -100.37
N ARG A 535 9.49 -2.43 -100.22
CA ARG A 535 8.46 -2.54 -101.26
C ARG A 535 8.84 -1.76 -102.52
N VAL A 536 9.49 -0.60 -102.39
CA VAL A 536 10.09 0.12 -103.53
C VAL A 536 11.18 -0.73 -104.18
N ALA A 537 12.14 -1.26 -103.40
CA ALA A 537 13.22 -2.10 -103.92
C ALA A 537 12.68 -3.33 -104.66
N ARG A 538 11.67 -4.01 -104.09
CA ARG A 538 10.96 -5.12 -104.72
C ARG A 538 10.25 -4.71 -106.01
N THR A 539 9.65 -3.53 -106.06
CA THR A 539 9.01 -3.03 -107.28
C THR A 539 10.08 -2.76 -108.36
N LEU A 540 11.25 -2.24 -107.97
CA LEU A 540 12.37 -1.95 -108.87
C LEU A 540 13.17 -3.21 -109.30
N THR A 541 12.89 -4.40 -108.77
CA THR A 541 13.43 -5.64 -109.34
C THR A 541 12.71 -5.99 -110.65
N GLU A 542 11.40 -5.72 -110.73
CA GLU A 542 10.56 -6.02 -111.88
C GLU A 542 10.45 -4.84 -112.86
N PHE A 543 10.49 -3.60 -112.36
CA PHE A 543 10.35 -2.38 -113.15
C PHE A 543 11.59 -1.48 -113.12
N THR A 544 11.77 -0.65 -114.13
CA THR A 544 12.72 0.46 -114.09
C THR A 544 12.15 1.60 -113.22
N PRO A 545 13.00 2.48 -112.64
CA PRO A 545 12.54 3.61 -111.83
C PRO A 545 11.54 4.54 -112.54
N GLU A 546 11.56 4.55 -113.89
CA GLU A 546 10.64 5.30 -114.72
C GLU A 546 9.16 4.91 -114.51
N VAL A 547 8.87 3.71 -113.97
CA VAL A 547 7.50 3.27 -113.70
C VAL A 547 6.76 4.23 -112.77
N PHE A 548 7.45 4.81 -111.78
CA PHE A 548 6.83 5.72 -110.82
C PHE A 548 6.65 7.14 -111.36
N SER A 549 7.33 7.48 -112.46
CA SER A 549 7.14 8.75 -113.18
C SER A 549 5.94 8.71 -114.13
N LEU A 550 5.33 7.54 -114.32
CA LEU A 550 4.13 7.34 -115.11
C LEU A 550 2.87 7.42 -114.23
N ASP A 551 1.71 7.67 -114.85
CA ASP A 551 0.41 7.59 -114.17
C ASP A 551 0.08 6.12 -113.88
N VAL A 552 0.68 5.58 -112.80
CA VAL A 552 0.56 4.17 -112.39
C VAL A 552 -0.90 3.74 -112.21
N PRO A 553 -1.80 4.55 -111.61
CA PRO A 553 -3.23 4.23 -111.56
C PRO A 553 -3.84 3.99 -112.95
N GLN A 554 -3.47 4.78 -113.97
CA GLN A 554 -3.90 4.53 -115.34
C GLN A 554 -3.24 3.30 -115.98
N LEU A 555 -2.01 2.95 -115.59
CA LEU A 555 -1.35 1.70 -116.03
C LEU A 555 -2.04 0.46 -115.44
N VAL A 556 -2.43 0.51 -114.16
CA VAL A 556 -3.23 -0.51 -113.48
C VAL A 556 -4.58 -0.68 -114.20
N ALA A 557 -5.29 0.43 -114.44
CA ALA A 557 -6.56 0.38 -115.16
C ALA A 557 -6.41 -0.17 -116.59
N ALA A 558 -5.35 0.20 -117.30
CA ALA A 558 -5.10 -0.28 -118.66
C ALA A 558 -4.81 -1.79 -118.72
N THR A 559 -4.08 -2.31 -117.73
CA THR A 559 -3.70 -3.74 -117.63
C THR A 559 -4.85 -4.60 -117.10
N ALA A 560 -5.74 -4.05 -116.28
CA ALA A 560 -6.89 -4.73 -115.67
C ALA A 560 -7.88 -5.40 -116.65
N THR A 561 -8.65 -6.35 -116.12
CA THR A 561 -9.73 -7.04 -116.86
C THR A 561 -10.87 -6.08 -117.23
N SER A 562 -11.74 -6.48 -118.17
CA SER A 562 -12.94 -5.71 -118.52
C SER A 562 -13.98 -5.65 -117.40
N ALA A 563 -13.99 -6.62 -116.48
CA ALA A 563 -14.84 -6.59 -115.30
C ALA A 563 -14.34 -5.54 -114.29
N TRP A 564 -13.04 -5.54 -113.97
CA TRP A 564 -12.43 -4.60 -113.01
C TRP A 564 -12.65 -3.13 -113.42
N ARG A 565 -12.44 -2.78 -114.71
CA ARG A 565 -12.65 -1.41 -115.20
C ARG A 565 -14.10 -0.92 -115.12
N ARG A 566 -15.09 -1.80 -115.34
CA ARG A 566 -16.51 -1.46 -115.19
C ARG A 566 -16.87 -1.23 -113.73
N LEU A 567 -16.30 -2.02 -112.82
CA LEU A 567 -16.51 -1.88 -111.38
C LEU A 567 -15.94 -0.57 -110.84
N HIS A 568 -14.76 -0.16 -111.32
CA HIS A 568 -14.07 1.06 -110.88
C HIS A 568 -14.40 2.29 -111.75
N LEU A 569 -15.43 2.21 -112.61
CA LEU A 569 -15.93 3.29 -113.49
C LEU A 569 -14.85 3.97 -114.37
N VAL A 570 -13.84 3.22 -114.81
CA VAL A 570 -12.76 3.77 -115.65
C VAL A 570 -13.08 3.56 -117.13
N GLU A 571 -13.44 4.63 -117.83
CA GLU A 571 -13.61 4.64 -119.29
C GLU A 571 -12.29 4.93 -120.00
N MET A 572 -11.87 4.04 -120.91
CA MET A 572 -10.63 4.19 -121.68
C MET A 572 -10.85 3.80 -123.15
N SER A 573 -10.36 4.61 -124.08
CA SER A 573 -10.37 4.26 -125.51
C SER A 573 -9.39 3.12 -125.80
N SER A 574 -9.69 2.29 -126.81
CA SER A 574 -8.82 1.17 -127.22
C SER A 574 -7.39 1.63 -127.56
N VAL A 575 -7.25 2.84 -128.12
CA VAL A 575 -5.95 3.45 -128.47
C VAL A 575 -5.18 3.88 -127.22
N ALA A 576 -5.84 4.57 -126.28
CA ALA A 576 -5.23 4.97 -125.01
C ALA A 576 -4.78 3.75 -124.18
N ARG A 577 -5.60 2.69 -124.13
CA ARG A 577 -5.27 1.44 -123.42
C ARG A 577 -4.07 0.72 -124.02
N SER A 578 -3.98 0.62 -125.35
CA SER A 578 -2.83 -0.01 -126.01
C SER A 578 -1.55 0.79 -125.78
N ARG A 579 -1.63 2.13 -125.76
CA ARG A 579 -0.50 3.02 -125.47
C ARG A 579 0.00 2.83 -124.04
N LEU A 580 -0.91 2.86 -123.05
CA LEU A 580 -0.58 2.71 -121.64
C LEU A 580 -0.10 1.29 -121.28
N ARG A 581 -0.65 0.23 -121.89
CA ARG A 581 -0.10 -1.13 -121.74
C ARG A 581 1.29 -1.28 -122.32
N ARG A 582 1.60 -0.55 -123.40
CA ARG A 582 2.95 -0.53 -123.98
C ARG A 582 3.91 0.22 -123.05
N ALA A 583 3.52 1.39 -122.55
CA ALA A 583 4.28 2.13 -121.54
C ALA A 583 4.54 1.30 -120.28
N ALA A 584 3.55 0.53 -119.80
CA ALA A 584 3.73 -0.39 -118.68
C ALA A 584 4.73 -1.51 -118.95
N LYS A 585 4.77 -2.05 -120.18
CA LYS A 585 5.75 -3.08 -120.59
C LYS A 585 7.14 -2.51 -120.83
N ASP A 586 7.22 -1.29 -121.35
CA ASP A 586 8.48 -0.60 -121.60
C ASP A 586 9.15 -0.21 -120.27
N ALA A 587 8.36 0.03 -119.22
CA ALA A 587 8.82 0.25 -117.86
C ALA A 587 9.24 -1.05 -117.12
N VAL A 588 9.05 -2.25 -117.69
CA VAL A 588 9.55 -3.51 -117.12
C VAL A 588 11.05 -3.62 -117.38
N ARG A 589 11.81 -4.09 -116.39
CA ARG A 589 13.27 -4.20 -116.49
C ARG A 589 13.67 -5.20 -117.58
N PRO A 590 14.68 -4.90 -118.43
CA PRO A 590 15.10 -5.79 -119.49
C PRO A 590 15.52 -7.17 -118.95
N GLY A 591 14.88 -8.24 -119.43
CA GLY A 591 15.15 -9.62 -119.02
C GLY A 591 14.22 -10.18 -117.94
N VAL A 592 13.36 -9.37 -117.33
CA VAL A 592 12.31 -9.81 -116.40
C VAL A 592 10.98 -9.90 -117.13
N GLN A 593 10.23 -11.00 -116.94
CA GLN A 593 8.85 -11.10 -117.40
C GLN A 593 7.94 -11.35 -116.18
N PRO A 594 7.22 -10.31 -115.71
CA PRO A 594 6.27 -10.46 -114.62
C PRO A 594 5.19 -11.48 -115.00
N THR A 595 5.03 -12.51 -114.17
CA THR A 595 3.97 -13.53 -114.34
C THR A 595 2.58 -12.91 -114.28
N ASP A 596 2.43 -11.86 -113.46
CA ASP A 596 1.24 -11.03 -113.36
C ASP A 596 1.63 -9.54 -113.39
N LEU A 597 1.68 -8.98 -114.60
CA LEU A 597 1.96 -7.57 -114.82
C LEU A 597 0.92 -6.64 -114.16
N HIS A 598 -0.34 -7.09 -114.03
CA HIS A 598 -1.38 -6.28 -113.42
C HIS A 598 -1.19 -6.20 -111.90
N GLY A 599 -0.97 -7.35 -111.24
CA GLY A 599 -0.64 -7.41 -109.81
C GLY A 599 0.61 -6.61 -109.45
N ALA A 600 1.67 -6.72 -110.24
CA ALA A 600 2.91 -5.98 -110.01
C ALA A 600 2.75 -4.45 -110.13
N LEU A 601 1.86 -3.97 -111.02
CA LEU A 601 1.51 -2.54 -111.11
C LEU A 601 0.57 -2.08 -109.99
N VAL A 602 -0.30 -2.96 -109.48
CA VAL A 602 -1.13 -2.67 -108.30
C VAL A 602 -0.24 -2.47 -107.07
N ASP A 603 0.75 -3.35 -106.89
CA ASP A 603 1.78 -3.21 -105.86
C ASP A 603 2.56 -1.89 -106.01
N ALA A 604 2.98 -1.55 -107.25
CA ALA A 604 3.66 -0.29 -107.54
C ALA A 604 2.78 0.94 -107.25
N ALA A 605 1.48 0.88 -107.52
CA ALA A 605 0.52 1.95 -107.22
C ALA A 605 0.36 2.12 -105.70
N ALA A 606 0.24 1.02 -104.96
CA ALA A 606 0.17 1.06 -103.49
C ALA A 606 1.46 1.61 -102.88
N VAL A 607 2.63 1.25 -103.43
CA VAL A 607 3.92 1.82 -103.02
C VAL A 607 3.98 3.32 -103.27
N LEU A 608 3.51 3.79 -104.44
CA LEU A 608 3.48 5.21 -104.77
C LEU A 608 2.54 6.00 -103.85
N GLU A 609 1.38 5.42 -103.51
CA GLU A 609 0.41 6.03 -102.59
C GLU A 609 0.98 6.17 -101.17
N ASP A 610 1.57 5.09 -100.64
CA ASP A 610 2.22 5.11 -99.34
C ASP A 610 3.45 6.04 -99.35
N TRP A 611 4.25 6.05 -100.42
CA TRP A 611 5.40 6.96 -100.57
C TRP A 611 5.01 8.43 -100.52
N ASN A 612 3.95 8.81 -101.24
CA ASN A 612 3.45 10.19 -101.24
C ASN A 612 2.91 10.62 -99.87
N ARG A 613 2.45 9.68 -99.03
CA ARG A 613 2.01 9.97 -97.67
C ARG A 613 3.17 10.42 -96.78
N HIS A 614 4.34 9.80 -96.95
CA HIS A 614 5.54 10.10 -96.16
C HIS A 614 6.49 11.11 -96.83
N ALA A 615 6.25 11.50 -98.08
CA ALA A 615 7.12 12.40 -98.83
C ALA A 615 7.23 13.80 -98.18
N ALA A 616 8.45 14.35 -98.14
CA ALA A 616 8.69 15.71 -97.67
C ALA A 616 8.04 16.75 -98.61
N GLU A 617 8.23 16.55 -99.91
CA GLU A 617 7.69 17.36 -101.00
C GLU A 617 6.76 16.52 -101.92
N PRO A 618 5.61 17.06 -102.36
CA PRO A 618 4.70 16.34 -103.24
C PRO A 618 5.33 16.03 -104.60
N GLY A 619 5.28 14.77 -105.03
CA GLY A 619 5.78 14.34 -106.35
C GLY A 619 7.23 13.86 -106.38
N THR A 620 7.89 13.73 -105.23
CA THR A 620 9.21 13.08 -105.14
C THR A 620 9.11 11.62 -105.57
N PRO A 621 9.88 11.17 -106.58
CA PRO A 621 9.80 9.80 -107.07
C PRO A 621 10.32 8.81 -106.02
N PRO A 622 9.69 7.63 -105.85
CA PRO A 622 10.18 6.56 -105.00
C PRO A 622 11.58 6.10 -105.39
N GLN A 623 12.49 6.13 -104.42
CA GLN A 623 13.88 5.69 -104.58
C GLN A 623 14.28 4.83 -103.39
N VAL A 624 15.23 3.92 -103.60
CA VAL A 624 15.78 3.10 -102.51
C VAL A 624 17.04 3.81 -102.02
N PRO A 625 17.13 4.22 -100.74
CA PRO A 625 18.35 4.75 -100.16
C PRO A 625 19.49 3.73 -100.20
N ASP A 626 20.74 4.20 -100.30
CA ASP A 626 21.94 3.35 -100.40
C ASP A 626 22.09 2.36 -99.23
N GLN A 627 21.47 2.65 -98.07
CA GLN A 627 21.51 1.82 -96.85
C GLN A 627 20.10 1.36 -96.41
N GLY A 628 19.08 1.45 -97.28
CA GLY A 628 17.68 1.18 -96.91
C GLY A 628 17.43 -0.25 -96.39
N GLU A 629 18.15 -1.25 -96.90
CA GLU A 629 18.06 -2.64 -96.45
C GLU A 629 18.68 -2.84 -95.04
N HIS A 630 19.74 -2.10 -94.71
CA HIS A 630 20.35 -2.12 -93.38
C HIS A 630 19.47 -1.43 -92.33
N VAL A 631 18.78 -0.34 -92.71
CA VAL A 631 17.82 0.36 -91.83
C VAL A 631 16.71 -0.58 -91.35
N MET A 632 16.19 -1.45 -92.22
CA MET A 632 15.20 -2.46 -91.83
C MET A 632 15.71 -3.40 -90.73
N GLY A 633 16.94 -3.91 -90.88
CA GLY A 633 17.55 -4.81 -89.91
C GLY A 633 17.70 -4.13 -88.54
N HIS A 634 18.18 -2.89 -88.54
CA HIS A 634 18.36 -2.11 -87.32
C HIS A 634 17.03 -1.74 -86.64
N VAL A 635 16.01 -1.33 -87.40
CA VAL A 635 14.67 -1.03 -86.86
C VAL A 635 14.00 -2.29 -86.31
N GLY A 636 14.13 -3.43 -87.00
CA GLY A 636 13.63 -4.72 -86.50
C GLY A 636 14.28 -5.13 -85.18
N GLN A 637 15.60 -4.91 -85.05
CA GLN A 637 16.34 -5.16 -83.81
C GLN A 637 15.87 -4.26 -82.67
N VAL A 638 15.72 -2.94 -82.91
CA VAL A 638 15.20 -1.99 -81.91
C VAL A 638 13.81 -2.40 -81.42
N ARG A 639 12.90 -2.79 -82.32
CA ARG A 639 11.54 -3.24 -81.95
C ARG A 639 11.51 -4.53 -81.14
N GLU A 640 12.44 -5.44 -81.40
CA GLU A 640 12.58 -6.65 -80.59
C GLU A 640 13.10 -6.31 -79.18
N HIS A 641 14.09 -5.43 -79.09
CA HIS A 641 14.65 -5.00 -77.82
C HIS A 641 13.63 -4.21 -76.98
N LEU A 642 12.79 -3.36 -77.61
CA LEU A 642 11.70 -2.65 -76.94
C LEU A 642 10.66 -3.62 -76.35
N ARG A 643 10.21 -4.63 -77.11
CA ARG A 643 9.27 -5.64 -76.61
C ARG A 643 9.84 -6.44 -75.44
N ARG A 644 11.14 -6.74 -75.45
CA ARG A 644 11.82 -7.38 -74.31
C ARG A 644 11.87 -6.46 -73.09
N LEU A 645 12.12 -5.16 -73.28
CA LEU A 645 12.17 -4.17 -72.20
C LEU A 645 10.77 -3.96 -71.57
N GLU A 646 9.70 -3.94 -72.37
CA GLU A 646 8.31 -3.89 -71.89
C GLU A 646 7.96 -5.04 -70.93
N GLY A 647 8.57 -6.22 -71.12
CA GLY A 647 8.39 -7.37 -70.22
C GLY A 647 9.10 -7.24 -68.87
N VAL A 648 10.07 -6.33 -68.76
CA VAL A 648 10.89 -6.09 -67.55
C VAL A 648 10.37 -4.90 -66.74
N LEU A 649 9.92 -3.84 -67.42
CA LEU A 649 9.42 -2.61 -66.79
C LEU A 649 8.09 -2.82 -66.06
N ALA A 650 7.78 -1.89 -65.15
CA ALA A 650 6.51 -1.87 -64.44
C ALA A 650 5.32 -1.66 -65.41
N PRO A 651 4.17 -2.29 -65.18
CA PRO A 651 2.96 -2.09 -65.99
C PRO A 651 2.59 -0.61 -66.17
N GLU A 652 2.80 0.20 -65.14
CA GLU A 652 2.52 1.63 -65.10
C GLU A 652 3.43 2.42 -66.06
N ALA A 653 4.69 2.01 -66.20
CA ALA A 653 5.64 2.61 -67.13
C ALA A 653 5.26 2.34 -68.60
N VAL A 654 4.42 1.34 -68.86
CA VAL A 654 3.94 0.90 -70.19
C VAL A 654 2.45 1.24 -70.39
N ALA A 655 1.78 1.87 -69.42
CA ALA A 655 0.33 2.06 -69.42
C ALA A 655 -0.19 3.02 -70.51
N GLU A 656 0.64 3.93 -71.00
CA GLU A 656 0.27 4.92 -72.02
C GLU A 656 0.19 4.36 -73.46
N GLY A 657 0.55 3.08 -73.66
CA GLY A 657 0.58 2.40 -74.96
C GLY A 657 1.94 1.76 -75.27
N PRO A 658 2.06 1.00 -76.38
CA PRO A 658 3.31 0.34 -76.78
C PRO A 658 4.48 1.34 -76.88
N LEU A 659 5.66 0.96 -76.42
CA LEU A 659 6.84 1.84 -76.43
C LEU A 659 7.27 2.20 -77.87
N ASP A 660 6.92 1.40 -78.88
CA ASP A 660 7.25 1.68 -80.28
C ASP A 660 6.36 2.75 -80.93
N GLU A 661 5.25 3.13 -80.30
CA GLU A 661 4.36 4.22 -80.73
C GLU A 661 4.66 5.57 -80.07
N ARG A 662 5.55 5.60 -79.06
CA ARG A 662 5.96 6.85 -78.39
C ARG A 662 6.86 7.69 -79.29
N ASP A 663 6.87 9.00 -79.02
CA ASP A 663 7.81 9.90 -79.67
C ASP A 663 9.25 9.46 -79.37
N VAL A 664 10.07 9.39 -80.41
CA VAL A 664 11.44 8.86 -80.34
C VAL A 664 12.30 9.71 -79.41
N ASP A 665 12.09 11.02 -79.34
CA ASP A 665 12.86 11.89 -78.44
C ASP A 665 12.61 11.52 -76.98
N ASP A 666 11.35 11.29 -76.62
CA ASP A 666 10.94 10.88 -75.29
C ASP A 666 11.39 9.44 -74.98
N LEU A 667 11.33 8.54 -75.97
CA LEU A 667 11.77 7.15 -75.84
C LEU A 667 13.29 7.07 -75.62
N VAL A 668 14.08 7.85 -76.36
CA VAL A 668 15.54 7.93 -76.19
C VAL A 668 15.86 8.48 -74.80
N ALA A 669 15.21 9.56 -74.37
CA ALA A 669 15.42 10.12 -73.04
C ALA A 669 15.04 9.13 -71.92
N ALA A 670 13.96 8.35 -72.11
CA ALA A 670 13.54 7.33 -71.15
C ALA A 670 14.55 6.18 -71.04
N VAL A 671 15.04 5.65 -72.17
CA VAL A 671 16.03 4.55 -72.19
C VAL A 671 17.40 5.02 -71.70
N ASP A 672 17.86 6.22 -72.09
CA ASP A 672 19.09 6.80 -71.57
C ASP A 672 18.99 7.04 -70.04
N GLY A 673 17.81 7.40 -69.54
CA GLY A 673 17.51 7.49 -68.11
C GLY A 673 17.60 6.14 -67.38
N LEU A 674 17.14 5.05 -68.00
CA LEU A 674 17.31 3.68 -67.48
C LEU A 674 18.80 3.28 -67.42
N VAL A 675 19.58 3.63 -68.43
CA VAL A 675 21.03 3.37 -68.49
C VAL A 675 21.81 4.20 -67.46
N ALA A 676 21.34 5.40 -67.13
CA ALA A 676 21.96 6.25 -66.12
C ALA A 676 21.68 5.76 -64.67
N ASP A 677 20.54 5.09 -64.45
CA ASP A 677 20.07 4.65 -63.13
C ASP A 677 20.45 3.18 -62.79
N ARG A 678 21.72 2.83 -63.01
CA ARG A 678 22.22 1.44 -62.79
C ARG A 678 22.30 1.05 -61.32
N ASP A 679 22.60 2.02 -60.46
CA ASP A 679 22.79 1.77 -59.03
C ASP A 679 21.48 1.27 -58.39
N THR A 680 20.33 1.79 -58.84
CA THR A 680 19.01 1.32 -58.38
C THR A 680 18.65 -0.05 -58.93
N LEU A 681 19.09 -0.39 -60.15
CA LEU A 681 18.88 -1.71 -60.75
C LEU A 681 19.66 -2.81 -60.01
N ALA A 682 20.82 -2.49 -59.42
CA ALA A 682 21.65 -3.44 -58.68
C ALA A 682 21.01 -3.94 -57.37
N THR A 683 20.26 -3.09 -56.68
CA THR A 683 19.59 -3.43 -55.40
C THR A 683 18.18 -4.00 -55.59
N LEU A 684 17.63 -3.88 -56.81
CA LEU A 684 16.26 -4.24 -57.15
C LEU A 684 15.90 -5.73 -56.97
N PRO A 685 16.76 -6.72 -57.27
CA PRO A 685 16.45 -8.13 -57.10
C PRO A 685 16.18 -8.51 -55.65
N GLU A 686 17.09 -8.12 -54.77
CA GLU A 686 16.97 -8.37 -53.34
C GLU A 686 15.75 -7.66 -52.78
N ARG A 687 15.53 -6.40 -53.19
CA ARG A 687 14.35 -5.62 -52.78
C ARG A 687 13.05 -6.29 -53.18
N THR A 688 12.96 -6.80 -54.41
CA THR A 688 11.76 -7.49 -54.92
C THR A 688 11.48 -8.76 -54.14
N LEU A 689 12.51 -9.57 -53.84
CA LEU A 689 12.37 -10.80 -53.05
C LEU A 689 11.91 -10.51 -51.61
N VAL A 690 12.50 -9.50 -50.97
CA VAL A 690 12.14 -9.10 -49.60
C VAL A 690 10.71 -8.55 -49.56
N LEU A 691 10.32 -7.69 -50.50
CA LEU A 691 8.96 -7.15 -50.57
C LEU A 691 7.90 -8.22 -50.88
N ASP A 692 8.19 -9.17 -51.78
CA ASP A 692 7.27 -10.28 -52.06
C ASP A 692 7.11 -11.20 -50.85
N SER A 693 8.21 -11.52 -50.15
CA SER A 693 8.15 -12.24 -48.88
C SER A 693 7.27 -11.51 -47.85
N LEU A 694 7.45 -10.20 -47.66
CA LEU A 694 6.64 -9.42 -46.70
C LEU A 694 5.16 -9.36 -47.12
N ARG A 695 4.85 -9.29 -48.43
CA ARG A 695 3.48 -9.39 -48.96
C ARG A 695 2.85 -10.75 -48.70
N ASP A 696 3.62 -11.84 -48.84
CA ASP A 696 3.16 -13.20 -48.56
C ASP A 696 2.82 -13.40 -47.07
N HIS A 697 3.47 -12.65 -46.17
CA HIS A 697 3.10 -12.57 -44.75
C HIS A 697 1.86 -11.69 -44.50
N GLY A 698 1.23 -11.14 -45.55
CA GLY A 698 0.01 -10.35 -45.47
C GLY A 698 0.20 -8.88 -45.10
N LEU A 699 1.42 -8.35 -45.23
CA LEU A 699 1.77 -6.96 -44.85
C LEU A 699 1.61 -5.95 -46.00
N ALA A 700 0.92 -6.32 -47.09
CA ALA A 700 0.81 -5.49 -48.28
C ALA A 700 0.30 -4.06 -47.98
N GLU A 701 -0.77 -3.94 -47.18
CA GLU A 701 -1.34 -2.64 -46.78
C GLU A 701 -0.36 -1.80 -45.95
N LEU A 702 0.45 -2.43 -45.09
CA LEU A 702 1.48 -1.75 -44.30
C LEU A 702 2.62 -1.25 -45.19
N LEU A 703 3.06 -2.07 -46.16
CA LEU A 703 4.13 -1.68 -47.08
C LEU A 703 3.73 -0.48 -47.96
N GLU A 704 2.46 -0.41 -48.35
CA GLU A 704 1.91 0.73 -49.09
C GLU A 704 1.88 2.00 -48.22
N ASP A 705 1.35 1.93 -47.00
CA ASP A 705 1.35 3.05 -46.04
C ASP A 705 2.76 3.58 -45.73
N LEU A 706 3.72 2.69 -45.46
CA LEU A 706 5.11 3.06 -45.18
C LEU A 706 5.78 3.77 -46.36
N ARG A 707 5.45 3.35 -47.58
CA ARG A 707 5.97 3.95 -48.80
C ARG A 707 5.35 5.32 -49.05
N ASP A 708 4.03 5.44 -48.92
CA ASP A 708 3.31 6.67 -49.19
C ASP A 708 3.68 7.78 -48.19
N ARG A 709 4.09 7.42 -46.97
CA ARG A 709 4.61 8.34 -45.94
C ARG A 709 6.13 8.55 -45.97
N GLU A 710 6.84 7.86 -46.86
CA GLU A 710 8.31 7.90 -46.97
C GLU A 710 9.04 7.65 -45.64
N VAL A 711 8.63 6.61 -44.89
CA VAL A 711 9.13 6.38 -43.54
C VAL A 711 10.63 6.02 -43.54
N PRO A 712 11.46 6.68 -42.71
CA PRO A 712 12.89 6.38 -42.63
C PRO A 712 13.16 4.98 -42.06
N THR A 713 14.25 4.35 -42.52
CA THR A 713 14.61 2.97 -42.17
C THR A 713 14.64 2.69 -40.66
N GLU A 714 15.08 3.67 -39.88
CA GLU A 714 15.19 3.57 -38.41
C GLU A 714 13.83 3.47 -37.71
N ALA A 715 12.76 4.00 -38.31
CA ALA A 715 11.41 4.01 -37.74
C ALA A 715 10.55 2.80 -38.16
N LEU A 716 10.98 2.02 -39.17
CA LEU A 716 10.17 0.94 -39.77
C LEU A 716 9.74 -0.14 -38.75
N THR A 717 10.64 -0.51 -37.84
CA THR A 717 10.33 -1.51 -36.80
C THR A 717 9.26 -0.98 -35.85
N ALA A 718 9.32 0.30 -35.45
CA ALA A 718 8.33 0.91 -34.58
C ALA A 718 6.95 0.97 -35.24
N GLU A 719 6.89 1.23 -36.56
CA GLU A 719 5.64 1.21 -37.33
C GLU A 719 5.02 -0.20 -37.42
N LEU A 720 5.84 -1.24 -37.62
CA LEU A 720 5.38 -2.64 -37.56
C LEU A 720 4.84 -2.99 -36.18
N GLU A 721 5.55 -2.62 -35.11
CA GLU A 721 5.10 -2.84 -33.74
C GLU A 721 3.78 -2.11 -33.48
N LEU A 722 3.61 -0.86 -33.92
CA LEU A 722 2.35 -0.12 -33.77
C LEU A 722 1.19 -0.83 -34.45
N ALA A 723 1.33 -1.19 -35.73
CA ALA A 723 0.29 -1.90 -36.48
C ALA A 723 -0.07 -3.24 -35.80
N TRP A 724 0.92 -3.98 -35.32
CA TRP A 724 0.68 -5.27 -34.67
C TRP A 724 0.00 -5.12 -33.31
N TRP A 725 0.51 -4.28 -32.41
CA TRP A 725 -0.04 -4.12 -31.07
C TRP A 725 -1.44 -3.51 -31.09
N GLN A 726 -1.72 -2.53 -31.95
CA GLN A 726 -3.08 -1.97 -32.08
C GLN A 726 -4.06 -3.03 -32.58
N SER A 727 -3.68 -3.79 -33.61
CA SER A 727 -4.54 -4.84 -34.16
C SER A 727 -4.76 -5.99 -33.18
N ALA A 728 -3.74 -6.36 -32.40
CA ALA A 728 -3.83 -7.37 -31.35
C ALA A 728 -4.75 -6.89 -30.22
N LEU A 729 -4.61 -5.64 -29.76
CA LEU A 729 -5.46 -5.06 -28.72
C LEU A 729 -6.92 -4.99 -29.16
N GLU A 730 -7.21 -4.48 -30.36
CA GLU A 730 -8.58 -4.44 -30.91
C GLU A 730 -9.19 -5.84 -31.03
N ALA A 731 -8.39 -6.83 -31.44
CA ALA A 731 -8.85 -8.22 -31.53
C ALA A 731 -9.06 -8.86 -30.14
N MET A 732 -8.28 -8.48 -29.12
CA MET A 732 -8.47 -8.89 -27.72
C MET A 732 -9.75 -8.29 -27.13
N ILE A 733 -9.97 -6.99 -27.31
CA ILE A 733 -11.16 -6.28 -26.80
C ILE A 733 -12.42 -6.82 -27.49
N SER A 734 -12.40 -7.00 -28.81
CA SER A 734 -13.54 -7.54 -29.56
C SER A 734 -13.90 -8.99 -29.19
N GLY A 735 -12.99 -9.73 -28.54
CA GLY A 735 -13.20 -11.11 -28.10
C GLY A 735 -13.52 -11.25 -26.61
N ASP A 736 -13.51 -10.15 -25.85
CA ASP A 736 -13.76 -10.10 -24.42
C ASP A 736 -14.93 -9.15 -24.14
N ASP A 737 -16.12 -9.74 -23.96
CA ASP A 737 -17.36 -9.00 -23.74
C ASP A 737 -17.26 -8.05 -22.52
N PHE A 738 -16.45 -8.38 -21.51
CA PHE A 738 -16.29 -7.55 -20.32
C PHE A 738 -15.52 -6.27 -20.64
N LEU A 739 -14.35 -6.39 -21.27
CA LEU A 739 -13.52 -5.23 -21.64
C LEU A 739 -14.19 -4.34 -22.69
N ALA A 740 -15.00 -4.92 -23.59
CA ALA A 740 -15.71 -4.16 -24.60
C ALA A 740 -16.88 -3.33 -24.04
N MET A 741 -17.47 -3.74 -22.91
CA MET A 741 -18.64 -3.09 -22.33
C MET A 741 -18.32 -2.14 -21.17
N MET A 742 -17.09 -2.11 -20.66
CA MET A 742 -16.74 -1.36 -19.46
C MET A 742 -15.84 -0.17 -19.75
N SER A 743 -16.32 1.04 -19.44
CA SER A 743 -15.50 2.25 -19.34
C SER A 743 -14.94 2.43 -17.93
N GLY A 744 -13.93 3.28 -17.75
CA GLY A 744 -13.47 3.60 -16.40
C GLY A 744 -14.51 4.39 -15.57
N THR A 745 -15.45 5.10 -16.21
CA THR A 745 -16.61 5.67 -15.51
C THR A 745 -17.52 4.61 -14.91
N ASP A 746 -17.79 3.51 -15.63
CA ASP A 746 -18.58 2.39 -15.12
C ASP A 746 -17.83 1.67 -13.99
N LEU A 747 -16.52 1.44 -14.14
CA LEU A 747 -15.68 0.83 -13.10
C LEU A 747 -15.63 1.69 -11.84
N ALA A 748 -15.52 3.01 -11.98
CA ALA A 748 -15.58 3.95 -10.85
C ALA A 748 -16.95 3.92 -10.13
N GLU A 749 -18.06 3.70 -10.85
CA GLU A 749 -19.37 3.51 -10.23
C GLU A 749 -19.47 2.16 -9.50
N VAL A 750 -18.94 1.09 -10.08
CA VAL A 750 -18.87 -0.23 -9.43
C VAL A 750 -18.01 -0.17 -8.17
N GLU A 751 -16.85 0.46 -8.24
CA GLU A 751 -15.92 0.65 -7.12
C GLU A 751 -16.56 1.45 -5.99
N ARG A 752 -17.17 2.60 -6.29
CA ARG A 752 -17.89 3.41 -5.30
C ARG A 752 -19.01 2.63 -4.65
N GLY A 753 -19.81 1.93 -5.47
CA GLY A 753 -20.88 1.09 -4.97
C GLY A 753 -20.39 -0.10 -4.13
N PHE A 754 -19.22 -0.65 -4.44
CA PHE A 754 -18.59 -1.69 -3.61
C PHE A 754 -18.15 -1.10 -2.27
N ARG A 755 -17.46 0.05 -2.27
CA ARG A 755 -16.99 0.75 -1.07
C ARG A 755 -18.15 1.06 -0.11
N ASP A 756 -19.26 1.58 -0.62
CA ASP A 756 -20.44 1.91 0.18
C ASP A 756 -21.10 0.66 0.79
N LEU A 757 -21.26 -0.40 -0.02
CA LEU A 757 -21.87 -1.66 0.46
C LEU A 757 -20.97 -2.41 1.45
N ASP A 758 -19.66 -2.42 1.22
CA ASP A 758 -18.70 -3.10 2.11
C ASP A 758 -18.64 -2.40 3.47
N ARG A 759 -18.62 -1.06 3.49
CA ARG A 759 -18.72 -0.27 4.73
C ARG A 759 -20.03 -0.56 5.46
N ALA A 760 -21.16 -0.51 4.75
CA ALA A 760 -22.46 -0.80 5.34
C ALA A 760 -22.55 -2.25 5.85
N HIS A 761 -21.88 -3.21 5.19
CA HIS A 761 -21.81 -4.59 5.64
C HIS A 761 -21.07 -4.71 6.98
N LEU A 762 -19.92 -4.04 7.10
CA LEU A 762 -19.11 -4.03 8.32
C LEU A 762 -19.82 -3.31 9.48
N GLU A 763 -20.42 -2.14 9.23
CA GLU A 763 -21.22 -1.39 10.21
C GLU A 763 -22.40 -2.21 10.75
N ARG A 764 -22.99 -3.10 9.94
CA ARG A 764 -24.04 -4.03 10.36
C ARG A 764 -23.50 -5.26 11.09
N GLY A 765 -22.18 -5.46 11.16
CA GLY A 765 -21.55 -6.58 11.85
C GLY A 765 -21.97 -6.69 13.31
N GLY A 766 -22.01 -5.57 14.04
CA GLY A 766 -22.47 -5.52 15.44
C GLY A 766 -23.93 -5.93 15.62
N ILE A 767 -24.80 -5.52 14.70
CA ILE A 767 -26.23 -5.89 14.68
C ILE A 767 -26.37 -7.40 14.43
N ARG A 768 -25.65 -7.95 13.44
CA ARG A 768 -25.66 -9.38 13.11
C ARG A 768 -25.15 -10.24 14.28
N LEU A 769 -24.05 -9.84 14.92
CA LEU A 769 -23.56 -10.51 16.13
C LEU A 769 -24.58 -10.43 17.26
N SER A 770 -25.19 -9.26 17.48
CA SER A 770 -26.21 -9.09 18.50
C SER A 770 -27.43 -10.00 18.27
N ALA A 771 -27.90 -10.12 17.03
CA ALA A 771 -28.98 -11.02 16.64
C ALA A 771 -28.61 -12.50 16.85
N ALA A 772 -27.38 -12.90 16.50
CA ALA A 772 -26.88 -14.26 16.74
C ALA A 772 -26.82 -14.59 18.24
N LEU A 773 -26.32 -13.68 19.07
CA LEU A 773 -26.31 -13.83 20.53
C LEU A 773 -27.73 -13.85 21.11
N ALA A 774 -28.65 -13.02 20.61
CA ALA A 774 -30.05 -13.02 21.04
C ALA A 774 -30.78 -14.32 20.70
N ALA A 775 -30.46 -14.95 19.57
CA ALA A 775 -30.95 -16.29 19.23
C ALA A 775 -30.46 -17.34 20.24
N ARG A 776 -29.16 -17.32 20.57
CA ARG A 776 -28.57 -18.19 21.60
C ARG A 776 -29.17 -17.95 22.98
N TRP A 777 -29.39 -16.68 23.35
CA TRP A 777 -29.99 -16.28 24.61
C TRP A 777 -31.41 -16.84 24.77
N ARG A 778 -32.24 -16.74 23.72
CA ARG A 778 -33.60 -17.31 23.71
C ARG A 778 -33.60 -18.82 23.83
N GLU A 779 -32.65 -19.51 23.20
CA GLU A 779 -32.46 -20.95 23.38
C GLU A 779 -32.05 -21.29 24.81
N ALA A 780 -31.04 -20.60 25.34
CA ALA A 780 -30.53 -20.81 26.70
C ALA A 780 -31.61 -20.57 27.77
N LEU A 781 -32.45 -19.54 27.62
CA LEU A 781 -33.59 -19.29 28.50
C LEU A 781 -34.62 -20.42 28.50
N ARG A 782 -34.83 -21.09 27.34
CA ARG A 782 -35.74 -22.23 27.24
C ARG A 782 -35.15 -23.48 27.90
N THR A 783 -33.84 -23.67 27.79
CA THR A 783 -33.10 -24.84 28.29
C THR A 783 -32.82 -24.74 29.80
N TYR A 784 -32.34 -23.60 30.30
CA TYR A 784 -31.88 -23.38 31.67
C TYR A 784 -32.83 -22.49 32.49
N ARG A 785 -34.11 -22.90 32.58
CA ARG A 785 -35.16 -22.07 33.21
C ARG A 785 -34.94 -21.76 34.69
N ALA A 786 -34.33 -22.68 35.44
CA ALA A 786 -34.07 -22.49 36.87
C ALA A 786 -33.04 -21.36 37.09
N ASP A 787 -31.93 -21.43 36.36
CA ASP A 787 -30.85 -20.43 36.42
C ASP A 787 -31.30 -19.07 35.90
N ALA A 788 -32.16 -19.05 34.87
CA ALA A 788 -32.79 -17.82 34.41
C ALA A 788 -33.66 -17.15 35.50
N ALA A 789 -34.33 -17.94 36.34
CA ALA A 789 -35.09 -17.40 37.47
C ALA A 789 -34.18 -16.85 38.57
N VAL A 790 -33.03 -17.48 38.81
CA VAL A 790 -31.98 -16.98 39.73
C VAL A 790 -31.43 -15.65 39.23
N LEU A 791 -30.98 -15.58 37.98
CA LEU A 791 -30.47 -14.35 37.38
C LEU A 791 -31.49 -13.21 37.46
N ARG A 792 -32.76 -13.47 37.12
CA ARG A 792 -33.84 -12.49 37.24
C ARG A 792 -34.03 -12.00 38.68
N THR A 793 -33.83 -12.85 39.67
CA THR A 793 -33.96 -12.51 41.08
C THR A 793 -32.80 -11.63 41.54
N LEU A 794 -31.56 -11.98 41.17
CA LEU A 794 -30.36 -11.16 41.42
C LEU A 794 -30.50 -9.75 40.85
N LEU A 795 -30.97 -9.65 39.59
CA LEU A 795 -31.17 -8.36 38.93
C LEU A 795 -32.29 -7.51 39.54
N LYS A 796 -33.31 -8.12 40.15
CA LYS A 796 -34.42 -7.42 40.83
C LYS A 796 -34.08 -6.99 42.26
N GLN A 797 -33.34 -7.82 42.99
CA GLN A 797 -32.95 -7.55 44.38
C GLN A 797 -31.79 -6.55 44.48
N GLY A 798 -30.99 -6.41 43.42
CA GLY A 798 -30.09 -5.28 43.26
C GLY A 798 -28.63 -5.51 43.62
N SER A 799 -28.18 -6.75 43.78
CA SER A 799 -26.80 -7.01 44.24
C SER A 799 -26.15 -8.26 43.62
N PRO A 800 -26.01 -8.35 42.29
CA PRO A 800 -25.19 -9.39 41.68
C PRO A 800 -23.71 -9.21 42.05
N THR A 801 -23.09 -10.27 42.55
CA THR A 801 -21.63 -10.39 42.74
C THR A 801 -21.06 -11.47 41.82
N VAL A 802 -19.74 -11.48 41.63
CA VAL A 802 -19.06 -12.51 40.81
C VAL A 802 -19.35 -13.92 41.34
N GLU A 803 -19.37 -14.11 42.66
CA GLU A 803 -19.69 -15.39 43.29
C GLU A 803 -21.15 -15.80 43.04
N SER A 804 -22.08 -14.84 43.09
CA SER A 804 -23.49 -15.12 42.78
C SER A 804 -23.67 -15.51 41.30
N LEU A 805 -22.92 -14.89 40.38
CA LEU A 805 -22.97 -15.22 38.96
C LEU A 805 -22.34 -16.59 38.68
N ALA A 806 -21.36 -17.02 39.47
CA ALA A 806 -20.71 -18.32 39.31
C ALA A 806 -21.64 -19.50 39.60
N THR A 807 -22.74 -19.26 40.32
CA THR A 807 -23.78 -20.26 40.59
C THR A 807 -24.70 -20.50 39.39
N ILE A 808 -24.65 -19.63 38.38
CA ILE A 808 -25.43 -19.71 37.16
C ILE A 808 -24.65 -20.51 36.12
N THR A 809 -25.34 -21.39 35.39
CA THR A 809 -24.77 -22.19 34.32
C THR A 809 -24.06 -21.32 33.26
N PRO A 810 -22.80 -21.62 32.87
CA PRO A 810 -22.02 -20.80 31.94
C PRO A 810 -22.69 -20.55 30.60
N GLU A 811 -23.42 -21.52 30.05
CA GLU A 811 -24.11 -21.44 28.77
C GLU A 811 -25.17 -20.34 28.73
N LEU A 812 -25.79 -20.04 29.88
CA LEU A 812 -26.76 -18.95 30.00
C LEU A 812 -26.07 -17.58 30.03
N LEU A 813 -25.02 -17.44 30.85
CA LEU A 813 -24.25 -16.20 30.95
C LEU A 813 -23.52 -15.89 29.65
N GLN A 814 -22.95 -16.90 29.00
CA GLN A 814 -22.22 -16.77 27.75
C GLN A 814 -23.09 -16.24 26.61
N ALA A 815 -24.35 -16.67 26.52
CA ALA A 815 -25.25 -16.15 25.50
C ALA A 815 -25.59 -14.66 25.71
N LEU A 816 -25.46 -14.17 26.95
CA LEU A 816 -25.77 -12.80 27.35
C LEU A 816 -24.55 -11.88 27.26
N VAL A 817 -23.46 -12.27 27.94
CA VAL A 817 -22.18 -11.58 28.09
C VAL A 817 -21.01 -12.56 27.83
N PRO A 818 -20.72 -12.91 26.56
CA PRO A 818 -19.67 -13.86 26.20
C PRO A 818 -18.25 -13.38 26.51
N VAL A 819 -18.05 -12.07 26.66
CA VAL A 819 -16.74 -11.46 26.93
C VAL A 819 -16.72 -10.96 28.37
N LEU A 820 -15.67 -11.29 29.10
CA LEU A 820 -15.40 -10.75 30.43
C LEU A 820 -14.10 -9.95 30.41
N THR A 821 -14.10 -8.75 30.98
CA THR A 821 -12.90 -7.90 31.06
C THR A 821 -12.54 -7.58 32.50
N THR A 822 -11.28 -7.78 32.89
CA THR A 822 -10.83 -7.56 34.27
C THR A 822 -9.31 -7.36 34.35
N SER A 823 -8.79 -6.95 35.50
CA SER A 823 -7.34 -6.89 35.74
C SER A 823 -6.82 -8.23 36.29
N PRO A 824 -5.55 -8.59 36.07
CA PRO A 824 -4.98 -9.84 36.59
C PRO A 824 -5.15 -10.01 38.10
N MET A 825 -5.06 -8.90 38.85
CA MET A 825 -5.15 -8.89 40.31
C MET A 825 -6.60 -8.96 40.81
N ALA A 826 -7.56 -8.41 40.06
CA ALA A 826 -8.98 -8.54 40.36
C ALA A 826 -9.49 -9.99 40.22
N LEU A 827 -8.77 -10.87 39.51
CA LEU A 827 -9.11 -12.29 39.41
C LEU A 827 -9.12 -13.04 40.75
N SER A 828 -8.52 -12.47 41.80
CA SER A 828 -8.60 -13.00 43.17
C SER A 828 -10.03 -13.00 43.73
N GLU A 829 -10.91 -12.15 43.21
CA GLU A 829 -12.33 -12.07 43.57
C GLU A 829 -13.17 -13.13 42.84
N PHE A 830 -12.61 -13.79 41.83
CA PHE A 830 -13.32 -14.80 41.06
C PHE A 830 -13.16 -16.17 41.70
N PRO A 831 -14.27 -16.93 41.88
CA PRO A 831 -14.19 -18.27 42.43
C PRO A 831 -13.30 -19.16 41.55
N PRO A 832 -12.48 -20.06 42.12
CA PRO A 832 -11.50 -20.85 41.38
C PRO A 832 -12.09 -21.68 40.24
N GLU A 833 -13.39 -22.00 40.26
CA GLU A 833 -14.11 -22.79 39.26
C GLU A 833 -14.49 -21.99 38.02
N TRP A 834 -14.43 -20.65 38.07
CA TRP A 834 -14.72 -19.81 36.90
C TRP A 834 -13.68 -20.09 35.80
N ARG A 835 -14.15 -20.43 34.59
CA ARG A 835 -13.32 -20.81 33.44
C ARG A 835 -13.79 -20.10 32.17
N ALA A 836 -12.86 -19.84 31.27
CA ALA A 836 -13.09 -19.33 29.92
C ALA A 836 -12.53 -20.33 28.89
N ASP A 837 -12.91 -20.18 27.63
CA ASP A 837 -12.37 -21.00 26.54
C ASP A 837 -11.07 -20.39 26.02
N VAL A 838 -10.97 -19.05 26.03
CA VAL A 838 -9.80 -18.29 25.58
C VAL A 838 -9.49 -17.16 26.55
N VAL A 839 -8.21 -16.98 26.88
CA VAL A 839 -7.68 -15.78 27.55
C VAL A 839 -6.98 -14.90 26.53
N VAL A 840 -7.39 -13.64 26.46
CA VAL A 840 -6.72 -12.59 25.69
C VAL A 840 -5.97 -11.71 26.67
N LEU A 841 -4.65 -11.89 26.77
CA LEU A 841 -3.79 -11.12 27.67
C LEU A 841 -3.25 -9.90 26.91
N LEU A 842 -3.68 -8.71 27.30
CA LEU A 842 -3.17 -7.44 26.80
C LEU A 842 -1.98 -6.99 27.64
N GLU A 843 -1.07 -6.27 26.98
CA GLU A 843 0.14 -5.73 27.61
C GLU A 843 0.95 -6.80 28.33
N ALA A 844 1.06 -7.98 27.71
CA ALA A 844 1.78 -9.12 28.28
C ALA A 844 3.27 -8.78 28.54
N ASP A 845 3.81 -7.81 27.81
CA ASP A 845 5.15 -7.23 27.91
C ASP A 845 5.32 -6.37 29.16
N ALA A 846 4.27 -5.66 29.57
CA ALA A 846 4.24 -4.89 30.82
C ALA A 846 3.77 -5.71 32.03
N THR A 847 3.14 -6.87 31.79
CA THR A 847 2.60 -7.74 32.85
C THR A 847 3.63 -8.76 33.31
N ALA A 848 3.88 -8.86 34.62
CA ALA A 848 4.77 -9.89 35.14
C ALA A 848 4.15 -11.30 34.97
N LEU A 849 4.96 -12.31 34.64
CA LEU A 849 4.49 -13.69 34.47
C LEU A 849 3.70 -14.17 35.70
N ALA A 850 4.23 -13.91 36.89
CA ALA A 850 3.59 -14.18 38.18
C ALA A 850 2.14 -13.67 38.23
N THR A 851 1.95 -12.41 37.84
CA THR A 851 0.65 -11.73 37.83
C THR A 851 -0.28 -12.34 36.79
N ALA A 852 0.24 -12.69 35.61
CA ALA A 852 -0.53 -13.29 34.53
C ALA A 852 -1.00 -14.73 34.83
N MET A 853 -0.31 -15.50 35.69
CA MET A 853 -0.64 -16.90 35.99
C MET A 853 -2.11 -17.09 36.43
N GLY A 854 -2.67 -16.13 37.19
CA GLY A 854 -4.06 -16.17 37.61
C GLY A 854 -5.06 -16.17 36.44
N ALA A 855 -4.70 -15.53 35.32
CA ALA A 855 -5.48 -15.55 34.09
C ALA A 855 -5.18 -16.80 33.25
N LEU A 856 -3.90 -17.16 33.07
CA LEU A 856 -3.48 -18.29 32.23
C LEU A 856 -4.04 -19.63 32.69
N THR A 857 -4.35 -19.78 33.98
CA THR A 857 -4.97 -20.99 34.55
C THR A 857 -6.48 -21.09 34.32
N ARG A 858 -7.10 -20.06 33.74
CA ARG A 858 -8.56 -19.97 33.55
C ARG A 858 -9.04 -20.46 32.19
N ALA A 859 -8.14 -20.66 31.22
CA ALA A 859 -8.48 -21.12 29.88
C ALA A 859 -7.40 -22.04 29.27
N PRO A 860 -7.79 -23.01 28.42
CA PRO A 860 -6.84 -23.85 27.69
C PRO A 860 -6.12 -23.10 26.56
N GLN A 861 -6.79 -22.11 25.95
CA GLN A 861 -6.25 -21.30 24.85
C GLN A 861 -5.80 -19.92 25.36
N VAL A 862 -4.62 -19.46 24.92
CA VAL A 862 -4.05 -18.17 25.31
C VAL A 862 -3.63 -17.40 24.06
N VAL A 863 -4.09 -16.17 23.94
CA VAL A 863 -3.59 -15.19 22.98
C VAL A 863 -3.02 -14.00 23.74
N ALA A 864 -1.71 -13.83 23.70
CA ALA A 864 -1.04 -12.74 24.41
C ALA A 864 -0.58 -11.67 23.42
N LEU A 865 -0.97 -10.41 23.67
CA LEU A 865 -0.59 -9.26 22.86
C LEU A 865 0.31 -8.35 23.68
N GLY A 866 1.43 -7.95 23.12
CA GLY A 866 2.36 -7.03 23.76
C GLY A 866 3.43 -6.55 22.80
N ASP A 867 4.19 -5.55 23.23
CA ASP A 867 5.31 -5.03 22.47
C ASP A 867 6.63 -5.62 23.01
N PRO A 868 7.40 -6.35 22.19
CA PRO A 868 8.66 -6.98 22.62
C PRO A 868 9.77 -6.00 23.02
N VAL A 869 9.62 -4.70 22.72
CA VAL A 869 10.66 -3.69 22.92
C VAL A 869 10.37 -2.79 24.11
N ILE A 870 9.16 -2.21 24.18
CA ILE A 870 8.88 -1.14 25.15
C ILE A 870 8.35 -1.64 26.50
N GLY A 871 7.65 -2.77 26.54
CA GLY A 871 7.07 -3.25 27.78
C GLY A 871 8.10 -3.94 28.64
N ARG A 872 8.14 -3.55 29.91
CA ARG A 872 8.82 -4.33 30.93
C ARG A 872 8.03 -4.25 32.23
N PRO A 873 7.77 -5.38 32.90
CA PRO A 873 7.12 -5.37 34.19
C PRO A 873 8.00 -4.65 35.22
N GLN A 874 7.39 -3.77 36.00
CA GLN A 874 8.05 -3.05 37.07
C GLN A 874 7.57 -3.57 38.42
N SER A 875 8.50 -3.73 39.36
CA SER A 875 8.12 -3.93 40.75
C SER A 875 7.34 -2.72 41.25
N PHE A 876 6.37 -2.96 42.13
CA PHE A 876 5.57 -1.90 42.70
C PHE A 876 5.49 -2.03 44.22
N GLN A 877 5.15 -0.92 44.85
CA GLN A 877 4.93 -0.85 46.29
C GLN A 877 3.49 -0.45 46.54
N VAL A 878 2.88 -1.05 47.57
CA VAL A 878 1.52 -0.68 48.00
C VAL A 878 1.58 0.48 49.00
N SER A 879 2.61 0.52 49.85
CA SER A 879 2.82 1.59 50.84
C SER A 879 3.13 2.95 50.19
N VAL A 880 2.76 4.03 50.88
CA VAL A 880 3.06 5.42 50.50
C VAL A 880 4.38 5.93 51.07
N ASP A 881 5.02 5.18 51.97
CA ASP A 881 6.21 5.63 52.67
C ASP A 881 7.37 5.97 51.71
N PRO A 882 7.79 7.24 51.58
CA PRO A 882 8.85 7.65 50.66
C PRO A 882 10.25 7.27 51.18
N THR A 883 10.37 6.87 52.45
CA THR A 883 11.64 6.42 53.06
C THR A 883 11.81 4.91 52.99
N ALA A 884 10.76 4.16 52.63
CA ALA A 884 10.88 2.76 52.31
C ALA A 884 11.85 2.63 51.14
N THR A 885 13.08 2.18 51.43
CA THR A 885 14.09 1.99 50.40
C THR A 885 13.54 0.91 49.48
N ALA A 886 13.17 1.30 48.25
CA ALA A 886 12.90 0.31 47.21
C ALA A 886 14.10 -0.63 47.19
N GLY A 887 13.82 -1.92 47.29
CA GLY A 887 14.88 -2.90 47.10
C GLY A 887 15.55 -2.65 45.74
N PRO A 888 16.76 -3.19 45.49
CA PRO A 888 17.27 -3.18 44.13
C PRO A 888 16.19 -3.75 43.20
N LEU A 889 15.81 -2.98 42.16
CA LEU A 889 14.81 -3.37 41.17
C LEU A 889 15.11 -4.80 40.72
N ARG A 890 14.31 -5.76 41.18
CA ARG A 890 14.46 -7.14 40.72
C ARG A 890 13.87 -7.18 39.32
N PRO A 891 14.62 -7.57 38.28
CA PRO A 891 14.05 -7.74 36.97
C PRO A 891 12.95 -8.79 37.06
N LEU A 892 11.71 -8.38 36.79
CA LEU A 892 10.58 -9.28 36.70
C LEU A 892 10.55 -9.88 35.30
N ARG A 893 10.28 -11.17 35.20
CA ARG A 893 10.08 -11.81 33.89
C ARG A 893 8.70 -11.41 33.36
N SER A 894 8.63 -10.88 32.16
CA SER A 894 7.35 -10.54 31.51
C SER A 894 6.57 -11.80 31.13
N ALA A 895 5.25 -11.68 31.03
CA ALA A 895 4.41 -12.76 30.51
C ALA A 895 4.62 -12.95 29.01
N TYR A 896 4.91 -11.87 28.27
CA TYR A 896 5.20 -11.89 26.84
C TYR A 896 6.43 -12.75 26.53
N ASP A 897 7.59 -12.45 27.14
CA ASP A 897 8.84 -13.19 26.88
C ASP A 897 8.69 -14.67 27.24
N ALA A 898 7.96 -14.93 28.33
CA ALA A 898 7.69 -16.28 28.77
C ALA A 898 6.83 -17.09 27.79
N LEU A 899 5.82 -16.45 27.20
CA LEU A 899 4.93 -17.06 26.23
C LEU A 899 5.59 -17.18 24.85
N ASP A 900 6.40 -16.21 24.43
CA ASP A 900 7.16 -16.23 23.16
C ASP A 900 8.15 -17.41 23.10
N GLU A 901 8.69 -17.83 24.24
CA GLU A 901 9.54 -19.04 24.33
C GLU A 901 8.80 -20.35 24.01
N VAL A 902 7.47 -20.41 24.22
CA VAL A 902 6.69 -21.66 24.17
C VAL A 902 5.56 -21.66 23.14
N LEU A 903 5.16 -20.49 22.63
CA LEU A 903 4.11 -20.29 21.64
C LEU A 903 4.67 -19.65 20.36
N PRO A 904 4.00 -19.85 19.21
CA PRO A 904 4.36 -19.14 17.98
C PRO A 904 3.97 -17.66 18.05
N THR A 905 4.77 -16.82 17.40
CA THR A 905 4.59 -15.36 17.41
C THR A 905 4.24 -14.80 16.05
N LEU A 906 3.20 -13.98 15.99
CA LEU A 906 2.74 -13.26 14.80
C LEU A 906 2.96 -11.75 14.98
N PRO A 907 3.79 -11.09 14.16
CA PRO A 907 3.99 -9.65 14.25
C PRO A 907 2.91 -8.87 13.49
N LEU A 908 2.36 -7.83 14.13
CA LEU A 908 1.60 -6.80 13.44
C LEU A 908 2.57 -5.84 12.76
N ARG A 909 2.33 -5.56 11.47
CA ARG A 909 3.33 -4.90 10.61
C ARG A 909 2.98 -3.47 10.23
N THR A 910 1.71 -3.09 10.32
CA THR A 910 1.24 -1.80 9.81
C THR A 910 0.93 -0.86 10.97
N VAL A 911 1.59 0.30 11.03
CA VAL A 911 1.33 1.35 12.00
C VAL A 911 0.21 2.26 11.47
N HIS A 912 -0.93 2.23 12.17
CA HIS A 912 -2.15 2.96 11.80
C HIS A 912 -2.20 4.39 12.33
N ARG A 913 -1.30 4.77 13.25
CA ARG A 913 -1.17 6.16 13.71
C ARG A 913 -0.75 7.08 12.54
N PRO A 914 -1.26 8.32 12.47
CA PRO A 914 -0.89 9.30 11.45
C PRO A 914 0.47 9.94 11.76
N LEU A 915 1.50 9.12 11.94
CA LEU A 915 2.90 9.56 12.09
C LEU A 915 3.61 9.57 10.74
N GLU A 916 4.69 10.32 10.62
CA GLU A 916 5.54 10.29 9.41
C GLU A 916 6.12 8.89 9.20
N ARG A 917 6.10 8.44 7.94
CA ARG A 917 6.62 7.13 7.59
C ARG A 917 8.13 7.05 7.80
N ARG A 918 8.86 8.16 7.57
CA ARG A 918 10.28 8.28 7.93
C ARG A 918 10.58 7.91 9.38
N LEU A 919 9.79 8.41 10.35
CA LEU A 919 9.94 8.05 11.77
C LEU A 919 9.63 6.57 12.01
N VAL A 920 8.55 6.06 11.41
CA VAL A 920 8.16 4.65 11.56
C VAL A 920 9.25 3.71 11.01
N ARG A 921 9.82 4.02 9.84
CA ARG A 921 10.92 3.25 9.25
C ARG A 921 12.21 3.33 10.05
N LEU A 922 12.54 4.50 10.60
CA LEU A 922 13.65 4.65 11.53
C LEU A 922 13.46 3.74 12.76
N LEU A 923 12.29 3.80 13.39
CA LEU A 923 11.95 2.92 14.52
C LEU A 923 11.96 1.44 14.14
N SER A 924 11.43 1.11 12.95
CA SER A 924 11.41 -0.25 12.41
C SER A 924 12.82 -0.83 12.29
N ALA A 925 13.75 -0.06 11.71
CA ALA A 925 15.15 -0.47 11.54
C ALA A 925 15.91 -0.57 12.87
N LEU A 926 15.64 0.34 13.81
CA LEU A 926 16.33 0.35 15.10
C LEU A 926 15.81 -0.73 16.05
N ALA A 927 14.49 -0.87 16.19
CA ALA A 927 13.88 -1.61 17.29
C ALA A 927 13.08 -2.86 16.88
N TYR A 928 12.67 -3.01 15.62
CA TYR A 928 11.70 -4.05 15.21
C TYR A 928 12.14 -4.84 13.98
N ASP A 929 13.46 -5.03 13.78
CA ASP A 929 14.04 -5.84 12.70
C ASP A 929 13.54 -5.48 11.28
N GLY A 930 13.16 -4.21 11.05
CA GLY A 930 12.63 -3.74 9.77
C GLY A 930 11.22 -4.25 9.43
N ALA A 931 10.47 -4.80 10.39
CA ALA A 931 9.17 -5.43 10.15
C ALA A 931 7.97 -4.47 10.14
N LEU A 932 8.15 -3.23 10.60
CA LEU A 932 7.09 -2.22 10.66
C LEU A 932 7.13 -1.27 9.46
N ASP A 933 5.95 -0.88 8.99
CA ASP A 933 5.75 0.16 7.99
C ASP A 933 4.47 0.98 8.28
N ALA A 934 4.35 2.13 7.63
CA ALA A 934 3.16 2.99 7.71
C ALA A 934 2.79 3.55 6.34
N LEU A 935 1.54 3.95 6.19
CA LEU A 935 1.14 4.76 5.04
C LEU A 935 1.75 6.17 5.16
N PRO A 936 2.27 6.73 4.06
CA PRO A 936 2.86 8.07 4.07
C PRO A 936 1.80 9.14 4.35
N THR A 937 2.21 10.24 4.98
CA THR A 937 1.31 11.39 5.20
C THR A 937 1.47 12.42 4.09
N ALA A 938 0.40 13.15 3.77
CA ALA A 938 0.48 14.25 2.81
C ALA A 938 1.46 15.34 3.27
N GLY A 939 1.59 15.53 4.59
CA GLY A 939 2.52 16.50 5.16
C GLY A 939 4.00 16.14 4.97
N GLU A 940 4.33 14.85 4.94
CA GLU A 940 5.68 14.36 4.64
C GLU A 940 6.08 14.66 3.19
N ALA A 941 5.16 14.51 2.24
CA ALA A 941 5.41 14.78 0.81
C ALA A 941 5.43 16.27 0.47
N THR A 942 4.54 17.06 1.09
CA THR A 942 4.40 18.50 0.84
C THR A 942 5.35 19.36 1.67
N GLY A 943 5.92 18.82 2.75
CA GLY A 943 6.68 19.56 3.75
C GLY A 943 5.82 20.42 4.69
N ARG A 944 4.50 20.38 4.56
CA ARG A 944 3.53 21.21 5.31
C ARG A 944 2.85 20.40 6.41
N ASP A 945 2.48 21.05 7.52
CA ASP A 945 1.82 20.41 8.68
C ASP A 945 2.44 19.06 9.12
N ARG A 946 3.77 18.98 9.10
CA ARG A 946 4.53 17.77 9.43
C ARG A 946 4.16 17.22 10.80
N ALA A 947 3.93 15.91 10.86
CA ALA A 947 3.62 15.21 12.12
C ALA A 947 4.86 15.11 13.02
N VAL A 948 6.08 15.17 12.46
CA VAL A 948 7.32 15.21 13.24
C VAL A 948 8.12 16.44 12.85
N THR A 949 8.44 17.28 13.82
CA THR A 949 9.31 18.44 13.60
C THR A 949 10.46 18.41 14.59
N ALA A 950 11.63 18.89 14.19
CA ALA A 950 12.76 19.06 15.09
C ALA A 950 13.30 20.48 15.02
N GLU A 951 13.79 20.96 16.17
CA GLU A 951 14.36 22.28 16.34
C GLU A 951 15.73 22.16 17.01
N TYR A 952 16.74 22.76 16.37
CA TYR A 952 18.09 22.87 16.92
C TYR A 952 18.32 24.25 17.55
N LEU A 953 18.75 24.26 18.81
CA LEU A 953 18.98 25.45 19.60
C LEU A 953 20.48 25.76 19.75
N PRO A 954 21.06 26.65 18.92
CA PRO A 954 22.48 26.96 19.00
C PRO A 954 22.89 27.63 20.32
N GLU A 955 21.96 28.30 21.01
CA GLU A 955 22.21 28.99 22.28
C GLU A 955 22.21 28.05 23.51
N GLY A 956 21.95 26.75 23.33
CA GLY A 956 21.90 25.74 24.39
C GLY A 956 23.26 25.39 24.99
N THR A 957 23.89 26.35 25.66
CA THR A 957 25.17 26.18 26.37
C THR A 957 24.99 26.29 27.89
N GLY A 958 25.86 25.61 28.65
CA GLY A 958 25.80 25.63 30.11
C GLY A 958 27.07 25.12 30.78
N ILE A 959 27.18 25.33 32.09
CA ILE A 959 28.31 24.84 32.90
C ILE A 959 27.92 23.46 33.45
N PRO A 960 28.80 22.44 33.37
CA PRO A 960 28.55 21.14 33.99
C PRO A 960 28.27 21.29 35.49
N MET A 961 27.34 20.50 36.01
CA MET A 961 26.97 20.57 37.42
C MET A 961 28.07 20.06 38.34
N THR A 962 28.07 20.51 39.59
CA THR A 962 29.06 20.14 40.60
C THR A 962 29.09 18.62 40.82
N GLY A 963 30.16 17.95 40.37
CA GLY A 963 30.36 16.50 40.50
C GLY A 963 30.05 15.66 39.25
N GLY A 964 29.68 16.29 38.12
CA GLY A 964 29.50 15.60 36.84
C GLY A 964 30.17 16.31 35.66
N ASP A 965 30.45 15.56 34.59
CA ASP A 965 31.08 16.10 33.37
C ASP A 965 30.06 16.67 32.37
N VAL A 966 28.75 16.45 32.58
CA VAL A 966 27.68 16.72 31.61
C VAL A 966 26.98 18.07 31.86
N VAL A 967 26.63 18.78 30.77
CA VAL A 967 25.76 19.96 30.81
C VAL A 967 24.30 19.49 30.74
N GLU A 968 23.63 19.53 31.90
CA GLU A 968 22.26 19.06 32.05
C GLU A 968 21.26 20.21 32.28
N SER A 969 20.11 20.12 31.64
CA SER A 969 19.00 21.06 31.57
C SER A 969 19.42 22.49 31.16
N THR A 970 19.73 22.73 29.88
CA THR A 970 20.08 24.09 29.42
C THR A 970 18.92 25.09 29.60
N ASN A 971 19.24 26.38 29.79
CA ASN A 971 18.20 27.41 29.89
C ASN A 971 17.44 27.61 28.56
N ALA A 972 18.13 27.46 27.43
CA ALA A 972 17.55 27.61 26.11
C ALA A 972 16.47 26.54 25.82
N GLU A 973 16.78 25.25 26.06
CA GLU A 973 15.79 24.18 25.90
C GLU A 973 14.58 24.34 26.83
N VAL A 974 14.82 24.74 28.10
CA VAL A 974 13.72 24.97 29.05
C VAL A 974 12.81 26.11 28.55
N ALA A 975 13.39 27.24 28.15
CA ALA A 975 12.62 28.38 27.66
C ALA A 975 11.82 28.01 26.41
N ARG A 976 12.46 27.37 25.43
CA ARG A 976 11.78 26.97 24.19
C ARG A 976 10.71 25.92 24.41
N THR A 977 10.95 24.93 25.27
CA THR A 977 9.94 23.93 25.63
C THR A 977 8.71 24.59 26.24
N VAL A 978 8.90 25.58 27.13
CA VAL A 978 7.78 26.36 27.69
C VAL A 978 7.03 27.10 26.59
N GLU A 979 7.72 27.79 25.68
CA GLU A 979 7.07 28.45 24.54
C GLU A 979 6.22 27.47 23.71
N ARG A 980 6.77 26.30 23.35
CA ARG A 980 6.04 25.26 22.61
C ARG A 980 4.81 24.74 23.36
N VAL A 981 4.88 24.61 24.68
CA VAL A 981 3.72 24.23 25.50
C VAL A 981 2.61 25.27 25.36
N PHE A 982 2.91 26.56 25.47
CA PHE A 982 1.90 27.62 25.36
C PHE A 982 1.43 27.85 23.91
N GLU A 983 2.30 27.68 22.90
CA GLU A 983 1.91 27.64 21.48
C GLU A 983 0.88 26.53 21.25
N HIS A 984 1.12 25.31 21.75
CA HIS A 984 0.17 24.19 21.64
C HIS A 984 -1.17 24.51 22.29
N ILE A 985 -1.17 25.06 23.52
CA ILE A 985 -2.42 25.39 24.23
C ILE A 985 -3.22 26.45 23.46
N ARG A 986 -2.56 27.38 22.77
CA ARG A 986 -3.22 28.42 21.98
C ARG A 986 -3.74 27.89 20.65
N ASP A 987 -2.91 27.15 19.93
CA ASP A 987 -3.15 26.81 18.53
C ASP A 987 -3.91 25.47 18.37
N ARG A 988 -3.81 24.57 19.37
CA ARG A 988 -4.41 23.22 19.39
C ARG A 988 -4.96 22.84 20.78
N PRO A 989 -5.82 23.67 21.41
CA PRO A 989 -6.33 23.40 22.75
C PRO A 989 -7.12 22.10 22.86
N GLU A 990 -7.62 21.52 21.77
CA GLU A 990 -8.36 20.26 21.74
C GLU A 990 -7.47 19.01 21.86
N GLN A 991 -6.19 19.12 21.52
CA GLN A 991 -5.25 17.99 21.52
C GLN A 991 -4.55 17.87 22.88
N SER A 992 -4.44 16.64 23.39
CA SER A 992 -3.72 16.38 24.65
C SER A 992 -2.20 16.50 24.47
N LEU A 993 -1.50 16.93 25.52
CA LEU A 993 -0.06 17.24 25.47
C LEU A 993 0.72 16.56 26.59
N ALA A 994 1.89 16.01 26.27
CA ALA A 994 2.91 15.62 27.23
C ALA A 994 4.27 16.22 26.87
N VAL A 995 5.06 16.52 27.91
CA VAL A 995 6.49 16.82 27.77
C VAL A 995 7.28 15.64 28.32
N VAL A 996 8.08 15.01 27.47
CA VAL A 996 8.95 13.90 27.83
C VAL A 996 10.38 14.42 27.88
N THR A 997 11.01 14.28 29.04
CA THR A 997 12.43 14.63 29.25
C THR A 997 13.28 13.38 29.39
N VAL A 998 14.58 13.45 29.10
CA VAL A 998 15.45 12.27 29.33
C VAL A 998 15.81 12.15 30.82
N SER A 999 16.05 13.27 31.50
CA SER A 999 16.40 13.29 32.92
C SER A 999 15.30 13.83 33.83
N GLU A 1000 15.28 13.37 35.09
CA GLU A 1000 14.33 13.84 36.10
C GLU A 1000 14.57 15.29 36.49
N GLN A 1001 15.83 15.72 36.54
CA GLN A 1001 16.16 17.11 36.84
C GLN A 1001 15.62 18.07 35.78
N HIS A 1002 15.73 17.70 34.49
CA HIS A 1002 15.19 18.51 33.41
C HIS A 1002 13.66 18.60 33.50
N ALA A 1003 12.95 17.48 33.77
CA ALA A 1003 11.51 17.48 34.02
C ALA A 1003 11.11 18.46 35.14
N ARG A 1004 11.81 18.43 36.28
CA ARG A 1004 11.54 19.35 37.41
C ARG A 1004 11.73 20.81 37.02
N ARG A 1005 12.78 21.13 36.27
CA ARG A 1005 13.05 22.50 35.82
C ARG A 1005 12.03 23.01 34.80
N VAL A 1006 11.64 22.18 33.84
CA VAL A 1006 10.57 22.51 32.89
C VAL A 1006 9.25 22.69 33.62
N ALA A 1007 8.89 21.81 34.56
CA ALA A 1007 7.67 21.94 35.36
C ALA A 1007 7.64 23.24 36.18
N ALA A 1008 8.73 23.60 36.84
CA ALA A 1008 8.84 24.86 37.57
C ALA A 1008 8.68 26.08 36.64
N ALA A 1009 9.28 26.04 35.44
CA ALA A 1009 9.17 27.11 34.47
C ALA A 1009 7.75 27.24 33.89
N VAL A 1010 7.10 26.12 33.53
CA VAL A 1010 5.69 26.11 33.10
C VAL A 1010 4.78 26.67 34.19
N GLN A 1011 4.98 26.29 35.46
CA GLN A 1011 4.21 26.83 36.59
C GLN A 1011 4.40 28.34 36.76
N ALA A 1012 5.63 28.84 36.64
CA ALA A 1012 5.93 30.27 36.73
C ALA A 1012 5.26 31.07 35.61
N THR A 1013 5.27 30.56 34.37
CA THR A 1013 4.59 31.19 33.23
C THR A 1013 3.07 31.09 33.34
N ALA A 1014 2.54 29.95 33.83
CA ALA A 1014 1.10 29.74 34.02
C ALA A 1014 0.49 30.76 35.01
N ALA A 1015 1.25 31.19 36.02
CA ALA A 1015 0.82 32.25 36.94
C ALA A 1015 0.56 33.60 36.24
N GLN A 1016 1.17 33.82 35.07
CA GLN A 1016 1.03 35.02 34.25
C GLN A 1016 0.08 34.83 33.06
N ALA A 1017 -0.38 33.61 32.79
CA ALA A 1017 -1.21 33.25 31.65
C ALA A 1017 -2.54 32.58 32.09
N PRO A 1018 -3.53 33.36 32.59
CA PRO A 1018 -4.81 32.80 33.06
C PRO A 1018 -5.58 32.01 32.00
N TRP A 1019 -5.43 32.36 30.72
CA TRP A 1019 -6.08 31.70 29.58
C TRP A 1019 -5.64 30.23 29.40
N ALA A 1020 -4.46 29.85 29.90
CA ALA A 1020 -3.95 28.48 29.81
C ALA A 1020 -4.38 27.60 31.00
N HIS A 1021 -5.00 28.18 32.04
CA HIS A 1021 -5.28 27.49 33.29
C HIS A 1021 -6.22 26.29 33.10
N GLU A 1022 -7.24 26.45 32.25
CA GLU A 1022 -8.20 25.38 31.95
C GLU A 1022 -7.50 24.14 31.39
N PHE A 1023 -6.62 24.33 30.39
CA PHE A 1023 -5.85 23.23 29.80
C PHE A 1023 -4.92 22.57 30.81
N LEU A 1024 -4.15 23.37 31.57
CA LEU A 1024 -3.19 22.86 32.56
C LEU A 1024 -3.85 22.15 33.75
N ALA A 1025 -5.13 22.47 34.03
CA ALA A 1025 -5.93 21.84 35.07
C ALA A 1025 -6.75 20.63 34.57
N ARG A 1026 -6.72 20.29 33.27
CA ARG A 1026 -7.42 19.11 32.74
C ARG A 1026 -7.02 17.83 33.46
N GLY A 1027 -8.00 16.96 33.69
CA GLY A 1027 -7.81 15.72 34.45
C GLY A 1027 -7.51 15.92 35.94
N ARG A 1028 -7.69 17.14 36.48
CA ARG A 1028 -7.54 17.46 37.92
C ARG A 1028 -8.87 17.93 38.51
N GLY A 1029 -9.63 17.03 39.16
CA GLY A 1029 -10.91 17.36 39.81
C GLY A 1029 -11.86 16.17 39.90
N GLU A 1030 -13.13 16.41 40.29
CA GLU A 1030 -14.19 15.39 40.32
C GLU A 1030 -14.65 14.97 38.90
N ASP A 1031 -14.55 15.88 37.92
CA ASP A 1031 -14.84 15.63 36.49
C ASP A 1031 -13.63 15.06 35.71
N ALA A 1032 -12.61 14.56 36.40
CA ALA A 1032 -11.34 14.13 35.82
C ALA A 1032 -11.39 12.79 35.05
N ALA A 1033 -12.52 12.09 35.08
CA ALA A 1033 -12.63 10.72 34.54
C ALA A 1033 -12.52 10.66 33.00
N GLU A 1034 -12.83 11.74 32.28
CA GLU A 1034 -12.92 11.73 30.81
C GLU A 1034 -11.81 12.52 30.10
N ALA A 1035 -10.97 13.27 30.82
CA ALA A 1035 -9.98 14.17 30.21
C ALA A 1035 -8.53 13.73 30.50
N GLU A 1036 -7.74 13.49 29.44
CA GLU A 1036 -6.31 13.19 29.56
C GLU A 1036 -5.53 14.39 30.14
N PRO A 1037 -4.82 14.23 31.28
CA PRO A 1037 -4.12 15.35 31.91
C PRO A 1037 -2.85 15.74 31.16
N PHE A 1038 -2.51 17.04 31.20
CA PHE A 1038 -1.19 17.55 30.84
C PHE A 1038 -0.15 17.06 31.85
N VAL A 1039 0.91 16.42 31.35
CA VAL A 1039 1.97 15.82 32.16
C VAL A 1039 3.36 16.18 31.65
N ILE A 1040 4.29 16.33 32.60
CA ILE A 1040 5.72 16.52 32.33
C ILE A 1040 6.45 15.41 33.08
N VAL A 1041 7.07 14.50 32.35
CA VAL A 1041 7.63 13.27 32.92
C VAL A 1041 9.02 12.96 32.36
N PRO A 1042 9.92 12.38 33.16
CA PRO A 1042 11.12 11.76 32.61
C PRO A 1042 10.77 10.48 31.84
N VAL A 1043 11.58 10.11 30.86
CA VAL A 1043 11.34 9.00 29.93
C VAL A 1043 11.13 7.66 30.65
N VAL A 1044 11.81 7.44 31.78
CA VAL A 1044 11.67 6.26 32.63
C VAL A 1044 10.26 6.07 33.20
N ARG A 1045 9.45 7.15 33.26
CA ARG A 1045 8.03 7.15 33.64
C ARG A 1045 7.08 7.44 32.47
N ALA A 1046 7.60 7.53 31.24
CA ALA A 1046 6.80 7.87 30.07
C ALA A 1046 6.11 6.64 29.44
N ALA A 1047 6.46 5.41 29.85
CA ALA A 1047 5.93 4.18 29.26
C ALA A 1047 4.38 4.08 29.29
N SER A 1048 3.72 4.67 30.28
CA SER A 1048 2.25 4.71 30.38
C SER A 1048 1.62 5.99 29.79
N VAL A 1049 2.43 6.96 29.36
CA VAL A 1049 1.96 8.28 28.91
C VAL A 1049 1.81 8.31 27.39
N VAL A 1050 0.58 8.32 26.90
CA VAL A 1050 0.27 8.50 25.47
C VAL A 1050 -0.57 9.76 25.30
N ARG A 1051 -0.21 10.64 24.38
CA ARG A 1051 -0.90 11.92 24.12
C ARG A 1051 -0.98 12.22 22.64
N ASP A 1052 -1.87 13.12 22.23
CA ASP A 1052 -1.97 13.54 20.83
C ASP A 1052 -0.68 14.20 20.36
N ALA A 1053 -0.14 15.11 21.17
CA ALA A 1053 1.14 15.77 20.95
C ALA A 1053 2.13 15.44 22.07
N VAL A 1054 3.39 15.21 21.69
CA VAL A 1054 4.51 15.02 22.60
C VAL A 1054 5.63 15.98 22.24
N ILE A 1055 6.13 16.72 23.24
CA ILE A 1055 7.38 17.47 23.14
C ILE A 1055 8.48 16.62 23.79
N LEU A 1056 9.44 16.17 22.98
CA LEU A 1056 10.63 15.47 23.45
C LEU A 1056 11.76 16.49 23.61
N THR A 1057 12.24 16.67 24.83
CA THR A 1057 13.36 17.56 25.15
C THR A 1057 14.46 16.79 25.90
N PRO A 1058 15.62 16.53 25.29
CA PRO A 1058 16.69 15.74 25.90
C PRO A 1058 17.20 16.35 27.20
N GLY A 1059 17.31 17.68 27.27
CA GLY A 1059 17.89 18.35 28.43
C GLY A 1059 19.41 18.41 28.37
N TYR A 1060 20.08 18.06 27.27
CA TYR A 1060 21.54 18.00 27.20
C TYR A 1060 22.09 19.03 26.23
N GLY A 1061 23.16 19.71 26.62
CA GLY A 1061 23.74 20.79 25.82
C GLY A 1061 25.26 20.80 25.81
N ARG A 1062 25.79 21.92 25.32
CA ARG A 1062 27.22 22.09 25.08
C ARG A 1062 27.87 22.93 26.15
N THR A 1063 29.14 22.68 26.42
CA THR A 1063 29.93 23.61 27.26
C THR A 1063 30.18 24.92 26.49
N PRO A 1064 30.51 26.04 27.16
CA PRO A 1064 30.88 27.29 26.49
C PRO A 1064 32.08 27.16 25.54
N HIS A 1065 32.87 26.09 25.66
CA HIS A 1065 33.99 25.75 24.79
C HIS A 1065 33.62 24.78 23.64
N GLY A 1066 32.33 24.49 23.45
CA GLY A 1066 31.83 23.63 22.37
C GLY A 1066 32.05 22.13 22.59
N ARG A 1067 32.53 21.69 23.75
CA ARG A 1067 32.63 20.26 24.08
C ARG A 1067 31.26 19.71 24.48
N VAL A 1068 30.95 18.52 23.97
CA VAL A 1068 29.74 17.73 24.27
C VAL A 1068 30.13 16.45 25.00
N VAL A 1069 29.24 15.94 25.86
CA VAL A 1069 29.43 14.65 26.52
C VAL A 1069 28.56 13.59 25.85
N HIS A 1070 29.08 12.37 25.76
CA HIS A 1070 28.49 11.22 25.07
C HIS A 1070 27.66 10.32 26.00
N HIS A 1071 27.25 10.84 27.16
CA HIS A 1071 26.43 10.12 28.14
C HIS A 1071 25.15 10.92 28.43
N PHE A 1072 24.01 10.38 28.00
CA PHE A 1072 22.69 11.04 28.00
C PHE A 1072 21.74 10.44 29.04
N GLY A 1073 22.26 10.06 30.21
CA GLY A 1073 21.46 9.51 31.31
C GLY A 1073 20.70 8.26 30.89
N ALA A 1074 19.37 8.29 30.99
CA ALA A 1074 18.50 7.15 30.68
C ALA A 1074 18.64 6.62 29.24
N PHE A 1075 19.17 7.41 28.29
CA PHE A 1075 19.47 6.93 26.93
C PHE A 1075 20.81 6.19 26.82
N SER A 1076 21.74 6.42 27.74
CA SER A 1076 23.05 5.75 27.80
C SER A 1076 23.11 4.60 28.80
N ASP A 1077 22.17 4.55 29.75
CA ASP A 1077 22.07 3.48 30.75
C ASP A 1077 21.70 2.12 30.11
N PRO A 1078 21.93 0.98 30.80
CA PRO A 1078 21.37 -0.30 30.39
C PRO A 1078 19.84 -0.19 30.25
N ASP A 1079 19.27 -0.56 29.09
CA ASP A 1079 17.90 -0.25 28.59
C ASP A 1079 17.71 1.09 27.84
N GLY A 1080 18.79 1.80 27.51
CA GLY A 1080 18.69 3.07 26.77
C GLY A 1080 17.99 2.98 25.42
N GLU A 1081 18.19 1.89 24.67
CA GLU A 1081 17.52 1.60 23.40
C GLU A 1081 15.99 1.62 23.57
N ARG A 1082 15.50 0.88 24.58
CA ARG A 1082 14.10 0.88 24.98
C ARG A 1082 13.60 2.27 25.37
N MET A 1083 14.39 3.06 26.12
CA MET A 1083 14.00 4.41 26.50
C MET A 1083 13.82 5.34 25.30
N VAL A 1084 14.69 5.24 24.29
CA VAL A 1084 14.52 5.99 23.03
C VAL A 1084 13.25 5.56 22.31
N THR A 1085 12.98 4.25 22.19
CA THR A 1085 11.73 3.76 21.57
C THR A 1085 10.49 4.22 22.34
N VAL A 1086 10.53 4.19 23.68
CA VAL A 1086 9.45 4.72 24.51
C VAL A 1086 9.22 6.19 24.15
N ALA A 1087 10.24 7.04 24.20
CA ALA A 1087 10.13 8.47 23.89
C ALA A 1087 9.50 8.76 22.51
N LEU A 1088 9.90 8.00 21.49
CA LEU A 1088 9.44 8.20 20.10
C LEU A 1088 8.04 7.67 19.80
N THR A 1089 7.49 6.80 20.66
CA THR A 1089 6.20 6.12 20.43
C THR A 1089 5.05 6.67 21.29
N ARG A 1090 5.29 7.70 22.12
CA ARG A 1090 4.27 8.27 23.01
C ARG A 1090 3.24 9.16 22.29
N ALA A 1091 3.60 9.71 21.13
CA ALA A 1091 2.71 10.56 20.34
C ALA A 1091 1.68 9.74 19.55
N ARG A 1092 0.41 10.18 19.55
CA ARG A 1092 -0.61 9.66 18.62
C ARG A 1092 -0.59 10.39 17.29
N ARG A 1093 -0.30 11.70 17.28
CA ARG A 1093 -0.40 12.55 16.09
C ARG A 1093 0.86 13.37 15.84
N ARG A 1094 1.45 13.99 16.87
CA ARG A 1094 2.57 14.94 16.70
C ARG A 1094 3.71 14.70 17.66
N LEU A 1095 4.94 14.73 17.13
CA LEU A 1095 6.18 14.69 17.91
C LEU A 1095 7.03 15.91 17.59
N HIS A 1096 7.34 16.70 18.61
CA HIS A 1096 8.20 17.87 18.50
C HIS A 1096 9.50 17.62 19.27
N LEU A 1097 10.63 17.54 18.56
CA LEU A 1097 11.96 17.41 19.16
C LEU A 1097 12.56 18.80 19.37
N VAL A 1098 12.92 19.14 20.61
CA VAL A 1098 13.66 20.37 20.95
C VAL A 1098 15.02 19.96 21.48
N SER A 1099 16.10 20.25 20.75
CA SER A 1099 17.45 19.80 21.10
C SER A 1099 18.49 20.92 20.97
N ALA A 1100 19.37 21.05 21.96
CA ALA A 1100 20.57 21.89 21.90
C ALA A 1100 21.75 21.20 21.21
N LEU A 1101 21.57 19.94 20.77
CA LEU A 1101 22.57 19.11 20.10
C LEU A 1101 22.11 18.79 18.68
N ARG A 1102 23.07 18.73 17.75
CA ARG A 1102 22.91 18.19 16.39
C ARG A 1102 23.85 17.01 16.18
N ALA A 1103 23.60 16.20 15.13
CA ALA A 1103 24.42 15.02 14.82
C ALA A 1103 25.92 15.35 14.72
N ALA A 1104 26.27 16.47 14.09
CA ALA A 1104 27.66 16.92 13.93
C ALA A 1104 28.38 17.28 15.24
N ASP A 1105 27.67 17.42 16.36
CA ASP A 1105 28.27 17.69 17.67
C ASP A 1105 28.64 16.39 18.42
N LEU A 1106 28.24 15.23 17.91
CA LEU A 1106 28.41 13.92 18.52
C LEU A 1106 29.44 13.08 17.75
N ASP A 1107 30.13 12.20 18.48
CA ASP A 1107 31.16 11.29 17.97
C ASP A 1107 30.60 9.87 18.09
N GLU A 1108 30.35 9.22 16.95
CA GLU A 1108 29.70 7.91 16.87
C GLU A 1108 30.50 6.83 17.61
N ASP A 1109 31.84 6.87 17.54
CA ASP A 1109 32.74 5.89 18.15
C ASP A 1109 32.69 5.90 19.70
N ARG A 1110 32.03 6.90 20.29
CA ARG A 1110 31.92 7.10 21.74
C ARG A 1110 30.51 6.87 22.28
N LEU A 1111 29.57 6.46 21.43
CA LEU A 1111 28.17 6.23 21.78
C LEU A 1111 27.83 4.74 21.72
N ASP A 1112 27.12 4.26 22.74
CA ASP A 1112 26.64 2.89 22.81
C ASP A 1112 25.12 2.84 23.01
N GLY A 1113 24.49 1.76 22.55
CA GLY A 1113 23.08 1.45 22.77
C GLY A 1113 22.13 2.59 22.37
N GLY A 1114 21.29 3.05 23.32
CA GLY A 1114 20.29 4.09 23.06
C GLY A 1114 20.89 5.45 22.68
N ALA A 1115 22.11 5.75 23.11
CA ALA A 1115 22.79 7.00 22.74
C ALA A 1115 23.07 7.05 21.23
N LEU A 1116 23.38 5.90 20.62
CA LEU A 1116 23.54 5.76 19.17
C LEU A 1116 22.19 5.93 18.44
N TRP A 1117 21.10 5.41 19.00
CA TRP A 1117 19.75 5.60 18.42
C TRP A 1117 19.31 7.05 18.47
N PHE A 1118 19.66 7.77 19.54
CA PHE A 1118 19.45 9.21 19.63
C PHE A 1118 20.26 9.97 18.57
N LEU A 1119 21.52 9.58 18.29
CA LEU A 1119 22.27 10.14 17.16
C LEU A 1119 21.54 9.91 15.83
N ARG A 1120 21.06 8.69 15.55
CA ARG A 1120 20.29 8.40 14.32
C ARG A 1120 19.02 9.23 14.18
N LEU A 1121 18.34 9.53 15.30
CA LEU A 1121 17.20 10.46 15.31
C LEU A 1121 17.62 11.87 14.93
N LEU A 1122 18.73 12.38 15.47
CA LEU A 1122 19.26 13.69 15.12
C LEU A 1122 19.71 13.75 13.65
N GLU A 1123 20.32 12.70 13.11
CA GLU A 1123 20.66 12.61 11.69
C GLU A 1123 19.41 12.65 10.80
N ALA A 1124 18.35 11.94 11.21
CA ALA A 1124 17.11 11.85 10.46
C ALA A 1124 16.29 13.15 10.45
N TYR A 1125 16.40 14.02 11.46
CA TYR A 1125 15.52 15.20 11.58
C TYR A 1125 16.24 16.55 11.74
N LEU A 1126 17.54 16.53 12.07
CA LEU A 1126 18.40 17.71 12.23
C LEU A 1126 19.70 17.61 11.39
N GLY A 1127 19.78 16.64 10.47
CA GLY A 1127 20.84 16.53 9.46
C GLY A 1127 20.48 17.22 8.14
N ASP A 1128 21.40 17.26 7.18
CA ASP A 1128 21.11 17.74 5.82
C ASP A 1128 20.10 16.78 5.16
N ASP A 1129 19.00 17.33 4.61
CA ASP A 1129 17.87 16.55 4.09
C ASP A 1129 18.34 15.54 3.03
N ALA A 1130 18.35 14.25 3.39
CA ALA A 1130 18.35 13.18 2.41
C ALA A 1130 16.98 13.19 1.73
N ALA A 1131 16.94 13.64 0.47
CA ALA A 1131 15.76 13.49 -0.37
C ALA A 1131 15.35 12.01 -0.40
N ASP A 1132 14.06 11.73 -0.21
CA ASP A 1132 13.55 10.38 -0.40
C ASP A 1132 13.94 9.89 -1.80
N PRO A 1133 14.41 8.64 -1.95
CA PRO A 1133 14.76 8.12 -3.27
C PRO A 1133 13.52 8.15 -4.16
N VAL A 1134 13.58 8.97 -5.21
CA VAL A 1134 12.53 9.04 -6.24
C VAL A 1134 12.50 7.69 -6.95
N GLY A 1135 11.37 6.98 -6.86
CA GLY A 1135 11.22 5.69 -7.53
C GLY A 1135 11.02 5.89 -9.03
N MET A 1136 11.58 5.05 -9.89
CA MET A 1136 11.29 5.15 -11.33
C MET A 1136 9.93 4.52 -11.64
N VAL A 1137 9.07 5.17 -12.44
CA VAL A 1137 7.86 4.54 -13.00
C VAL A 1137 8.30 3.51 -14.03
N GLY A 1138 7.96 2.23 -13.80
CA GLY A 1138 8.28 1.15 -14.76
C GLY A 1138 7.23 0.98 -15.86
N ASP A 1139 6.04 1.56 -15.67
CA ASP A 1139 4.90 1.46 -16.58
C ASP A 1139 4.88 2.65 -17.57
N PRO A 1140 5.00 2.41 -18.89
CA PRO A 1140 4.96 3.48 -19.90
C PRO A 1140 3.68 4.32 -19.88
N LEU A 1141 2.52 3.75 -19.53
CA LEU A 1141 1.25 4.49 -19.44
C LEU A 1141 1.31 5.58 -18.37
N LEU A 1142 1.81 5.21 -17.19
CA LEU A 1142 1.94 6.13 -16.07
C LEU A 1142 3.09 7.11 -16.25
N ALA A 1143 4.11 6.76 -17.04
CA ALA A 1143 5.18 7.67 -17.43
C ALA A 1143 4.66 8.80 -18.34
N ASP A 1144 3.88 8.47 -19.39
CA ASP A 1144 3.24 9.48 -20.25
C ASP A 1144 2.30 10.39 -19.44
N LEU A 1145 1.47 9.82 -18.56
CA LEU A 1145 0.59 10.61 -17.69
C LEU A 1145 1.37 11.54 -16.75
N ARG A 1146 2.49 11.08 -16.19
CA ARG A 1146 3.38 11.91 -15.36
C ARG A 1146 3.88 13.11 -16.14
N ASP A 1147 4.41 12.89 -17.34
CA ASP A 1147 5.03 13.95 -18.15
C ASP A 1147 3.98 15.03 -18.49
N ARG A 1148 2.76 14.62 -18.86
CA ARG A 1148 1.63 15.55 -19.06
C ARG A 1148 1.24 16.32 -17.81
N LEU A 1149 1.20 15.68 -16.64
CA LEU A 1149 0.90 16.35 -15.37
C LEU A 1149 1.97 17.39 -15.00
N GLU A 1150 3.24 17.09 -15.29
CA GLU A 1150 4.35 18.04 -15.11
C GLU A 1150 4.26 19.22 -16.09
N GLU A 1151 3.83 18.99 -17.33
CA GLU A 1151 3.52 20.07 -18.31
C GLU A 1151 2.39 20.99 -17.82
N HIS A 1152 1.39 20.43 -17.14
CA HIS A 1152 0.32 21.20 -16.47
C HIS A 1152 0.77 21.87 -15.16
N GLY A 1153 2.05 21.84 -14.83
CA GLY A 1153 2.66 22.56 -13.70
C GLY A 1153 2.63 21.82 -12.36
N ALA A 1154 2.16 20.57 -12.33
CA ALA A 1154 2.11 19.78 -11.11
C ALA A 1154 3.48 19.14 -10.79
N ARG A 1155 3.80 18.96 -9.50
CA ARG A 1155 4.96 18.19 -9.08
C ARG A 1155 4.55 16.74 -8.87
N VAL A 1156 5.08 15.82 -9.68
CA VAL A 1156 4.76 14.39 -9.59
C VAL A 1156 5.89 13.61 -8.92
N LEU A 1157 5.56 12.83 -7.89
CA LEU A 1157 6.47 11.92 -7.21
C LEU A 1157 6.16 10.48 -7.62
N PRO A 1158 6.98 9.86 -8.49
CA PRO A 1158 6.75 8.49 -8.95
C PRO A 1158 7.08 7.42 -7.89
N ARG A 1159 6.28 6.35 -7.91
CA ARG A 1159 6.29 5.24 -6.93
C ARG A 1159 6.44 5.71 -5.49
N TYR A 1160 5.74 6.79 -5.15
CA TYR A 1160 5.92 7.43 -3.86
C TYR A 1160 5.57 6.46 -2.74
N ALA A 1161 6.53 6.28 -1.84
CA ALA A 1161 6.42 5.35 -0.73
C ALA A 1161 6.17 3.86 -1.12
N GLY A 1162 6.24 3.46 -2.39
CA GLY A 1162 5.93 2.08 -2.80
C GLY A 1162 4.48 1.64 -2.50
N VAL A 1163 3.60 2.60 -2.24
CA VAL A 1163 2.16 2.40 -1.99
C VAL A 1163 1.33 3.06 -3.08
N MET A 1164 1.76 4.24 -3.52
CA MET A 1164 1.16 4.97 -4.65
C MET A 1164 2.03 4.79 -5.88
N ASP A 1165 1.40 4.70 -7.05
CA ASP A 1165 2.13 4.68 -8.30
C ASP A 1165 2.59 6.10 -8.68
N LEU A 1166 1.74 7.10 -8.45
CA LEU A 1166 2.07 8.53 -8.59
C LEU A 1166 1.48 9.32 -7.41
N ALA A 1167 2.27 10.18 -6.79
CA ALA A 1167 1.76 11.21 -5.87
C ALA A 1167 1.87 12.58 -6.54
N VAL A 1168 0.76 13.29 -6.68
CA VAL A 1168 0.69 14.55 -7.44
C VAL A 1168 0.44 15.71 -6.48
N LEU A 1169 1.33 16.71 -6.52
CA LEU A 1169 1.39 17.81 -5.57
C LEU A 1169 1.31 19.15 -6.30
N ASP A 1170 0.68 20.15 -5.68
CA ASP A 1170 0.78 21.55 -6.12
C ASP A 1170 2.05 22.21 -5.53
N PRO A 1171 3.02 22.64 -6.37
CA PRO A 1171 4.23 23.30 -5.92
C PRO A 1171 4.01 24.71 -5.34
N ARG A 1172 2.91 25.40 -5.69
CA ARG A 1172 2.68 26.83 -5.38
C ARG A 1172 1.80 27.07 -4.15
N ALA A 1173 1.14 26.04 -3.63
CA ALA A 1173 0.19 26.20 -2.55
C ALA A 1173 0.77 26.84 -1.27
N ASP A 1174 0.09 27.85 -0.73
CA ASP A 1174 0.43 28.53 0.53
C ASP A 1174 -0.68 28.33 1.60
N GLN A 1175 -0.36 28.62 2.87
CA GLN A 1175 -0.85 27.89 4.08
C GLN A 1175 -2.36 27.82 4.38
N ASP A 1176 -3.25 28.59 3.75
CA ASP A 1176 -4.61 28.79 4.30
C ASP A 1176 -5.77 28.06 3.60
N GLU A 1177 -5.66 27.65 2.32
CA GLU A 1177 -6.71 26.84 1.65
C GLU A 1177 -6.16 26.11 0.41
N VAL A 1178 -5.58 24.93 0.62
CA VAL A 1178 -4.88 24.15 -0.43
C VAL A 1178 -5.68 22.90 -0.79
N PRO A 1179 -5.91 22.61 -2.09
CA PRO A 1179 -6.47 21.32 -2.51
C PRO A 1179 -5.59 20.16 -2.05
N ARG A 1180 -6.20 19.06 -1.61
CA ARG A 1180 -5.45 17.92 -1.09
C ARG A 1180 -4.58 17.31 -2.20
N PRO A 1181 -3.33 16.90 -1.91
CA PRO A 1181 -2.51 16.20 -2.88
C PRO A 1181 -3.16 14.87 -3.29
N LEU A 1182 -2.98 14.50 -4.56
CA LEU A 1182 -3.58 13.29 -5.12
C LEU A 1182 -2.67 12.08 -4.91
N ALA A 1183 -3.29 10.96 -4.52
CA ALA A 1183 -2.65 9.66 -4.38
C ALA A 1183 -3.18 8.72 -5.47
N LEU A 1184 -2.40 8.48 -6.53
CA LEU A 1184 -2.85 7.73 -7.70
C LEU A 1184 -2.36 6.28 -7.66
N ALA A 1185 -3.26 5.34 -7.94
CA ALA A 1185 -2.96 3.90 -8.05
C ALA A 1185 -3.48 3.34 -9.37
N GLY A 1186 -2.62 2.75 -10.18
CA GLY A 1186 -2.95 2.12 -11.46
C GLY A 1186 -3.52 0.72 -11.27
N ASP A 1187 -4.64 0.42 -11.93
CA ASP A 1187 -5.28 -0.89 -11.89
C ASP A 1187 -4.45 -2.03 -12.53
N GLY A 1188 -3.45 -1.69 -13.34
CA GLY A 1188 -2.52 -2.61 -13.99
C GLY A 1188 -1.24 -2.94 -13.19
N GLY A 1189 -1.03 -2.31 -12.04
CA GLY A 1189 0.17 -2.53 -11.22
C GLY A 1189 0.20 -3.88 -10.50
N GLU A 1190 1.39 -4.48 -10.32
CA GLU A 1190 1.54 -5.74 -9.56
C GLU A 1190 1.04 -5.61 -8.11
N VAL A 1191 1.28 -4.45 -7.49
CA VAL A 1191 0.80 -4.14 -6.13
C VAL A 1191 -0.72 -4.14 -6.09
N TYR A 1192 -1.38 -3.41 -7.00
CA TYR A 1192 -2.83 -3.34 -7.09
C TYR A 1192 -3.48 -4.72 -7.28
N ARG A 1193 -2.83 -5.58 -8.08
CA ARG A 1193 -3.28 -6.96 -8.33
C ARG A 1193 -3.13 -7.88 -7.12
N ALA A 1194 -2.11 -7.68 -6.28
CA ALA A 1194 -1.87 -8.50 -5.10
C ALA A 1194 -2.81 -8.17 -3.92
N LEU A 1195 -3.41 -6.98 -3.92
CA LEU A 1195 -4.37 -6.53 -2.91
C LEU A 1195 -5.76 -7.17 -3.13
N THR A 1196 -6.46 -7.45 -2.03
CA THR A 1196 -7.88 -7.83 -2.07
C THR A 1196 -8.74 -6.68 -2.58
N VAL A 1197 -9.96 -6.97 -3.05
CA VAL A 1197 -10.86 -5.90 -3.54
C VAL A 1197 -11.15 -4.90 -2.43
N ARG A 1198 -11.37 -5.37 -1.19
CA ARG A 1198 -11.56 -4.49 -0.02
C ARG A 1198 -10.34 -3.59 0.21
N GLN A 1199 -9.13 -4.14 0.10
CA GLN A 1199 -7.91 -3.37 0.30
C GLN A 1199 -7.74 -2.25 -0.71
N ARG A 1200 -7.78 -2.57 -2.02
CA ARG A 1200 -7.50 -1.60 -3.07
C ARG A 1200 -8.64 -0.59 -3.31
N SER A 1201 -9.89 -0.99 -3.09
CA SER A 1201 -11.06 -0.13 -3.35
C SER A 1201 -11.62 0.58 -2.12
N ARG A 1202 -11.25 0.17 -0.89
CA ARG A 1202 -11.74 0.80 0.34
C ARG A 1202 -10.66 1.10 1.37
N THR A 1203 -10.06 0.10 2.00
CA THR A 1203 -9.28 0.33 3.25
C THR A 1203 -7.99 1.11 3.00
N LEU A 1204 -7.30 0.88 1.88
CA LEU A 1204 -6.12 1.66 1.51
C LEU A 1204 -6.48 3.12 1.13
N PRO A 1205 -7.47 3.37 0.24
CA PRO A 1205 -7.98 4.72 -0.01
C PRO A 1205 -8.38 5.47 1.28
N GLU A 1206 -9.18 4.85 2.16
CA GLU A 1206 -9.60 5.45 3.43
C GLU A 1206 -8.41 5.78 4.35
N GLY A 1207 -7.42 4.89 4.41
CA GLY A 1207 -6.20 5.10 5.18
C GLY A 1207 -5.34 6.27 4.66
N LEU A 1208 -5.36 6.52 3.35
CA LEU A 1208 -4.71 7.66 2.70
C LEU A 1208 -5.52 8.96 2.90
N GLU A 1209 -6.86 8.91 2.78
CA GLU A 1209 -7.76 10.04 3.06
C GLU A 1209 -7.59 10.57 4.49
N ALA A 1210 -7.49 9.67 5.47
CA ALA A 1210 -7.25 10.00 6.87
C ALA A 1210 -5.87 10.67 7.12
N ARG A 1211 -4.94 10.53 6.17
CA ARG A 1211 -3.58 11.09 6.20
C ARG A 1211 -3.40 12.32 5.30
N GLY A 1212 -4.50 12.87 4.80
CA GLY A 1212 -4.53 14.13 4.04
C GLY A 1212 -4.41 13.97 2.53
N TRP A 1213 -4.41 12.74 2.00
CA TRP A 1213 -4.42 12.50 0.56
C TRP A 1213 -5.83 12.49 -0.02
N GLU A 1214 -5.95 12.71 -1.32
CA GLU A 1214 -7.13 12.36 -2.10
C GLU A 1214 -6.80 11.16 -3.03
N PRO A 1215 -7.21 9.93 -2.67
CA PRO A 1215 -6.89 8.74 -3.44
C PRO A 1215 -7.74 8.63 -4.70
N ARG A 1216 -7.13 8.16 -5.79
CA ARG A 1216 -7.79 7.90 -7.06
C ARG A 1216 -7.22 6.66 -7.75
N THR A 1217 -8.12 5.78 -8.18
CA THR A 1217 -7.78 4.67 -9.07
C THR A 1217 -7.64 5.21 -10.50
N LEU A 1218 -6.50 4.94 -11.13
CA LEU A 1218 -6.26 5.17 -12.54
C LEU A 1218 -6.62 3.89 -13.30
N TRP A 1219 -7.70 3.96 -14.09
CA TRP A 1219 -8.10 2.85 -14.95
C TRP A 1219 -7.24 2.87 -16.21
N SER A 1220 -6.50 1.79 -16.46
CA SER A 1220 -5.61 1.68 -17.63
C SER A 1220 -6.34 1.93 -18.95
N ILE A 1221 -7.63 1.57 -19.02
CA ILE A 1221 -8.49 1.82 -20.19
C ILE A 1221 -8.64 3.32 -20.46
N ASP A 1222 -8.89 4.13 -19.44
CA ASP A 1222 -9.09 5.58 -19.58
C ASP A 1222 -7.76 6.28 -19.85
N VAL A 1223 -6.71 5.91 -19.10
CA VAL A 1223 -5.36 6.46 -19.29
C VAL A 1223 -4.82 6.16 -20.68
N PHE A 1224 -5.11 4.97 -21.23
CA PHE A 1224 -4.71 4.61 -22.60
C PHE A 1224 -5.56 5.31 -23.66
N ALA A 1225 -6.86 5.50 -23.43
CA ALA A 1225 -7.78 6.06 -24.42
C ALA A 1225 -7.60 7.58 -24.62
N ASP A 1226 -7.46 8.34 -23.53
CA ASP A 1226 -7.26 9.79 -23.56
C ASP A 1226 -6.43 10.27 -22.34
N PRO A 1227 -5.10 10.06 -22.35
CA PRO A 1227 -4.23 10.44 -21.23
C PRO A 1227 -4.23 11.95 -20.95
N GLU A 1228 -4.44 12.76 -21.99
CA GLU A 1228 -4.49 14.22 -21.88
C GLU A 1228 -5.75 14.71 -21.17
N SER A 1229 -6.91 14.12 -21.46
CA SER A 1229 -8.14 14.42 -20.71
C SER A 1229 -8.00 14.02 -19.23
N VAL A 1230 -7.37 12.88 -18.94
CA VAL A 1230 -7.13 12.44 -17.56
C VAL A 1230 -6.16 13.40 -16.85
N ALA A 1231 -5.05 13.79 -17.50
CA ALA A 1231 -4.10 14.75 -16.93
C ALA A 1231 -4.77 16.09 -16.59
N ARG A 1232 -5.60 16.61 -17.50
CA ARG A 1232 -6.35 17.85 -17.29
C ARG A 1232 -7.34 17.76 -16.13
N GLU A 1233 -8.12 16.68 -16.04
CA GLU A 1233 -9.05 16.47 -14.91
C GLU A 1233 -8.31 16.49 -13.56
N LEU A 1234 -7.14 15.84 -13.49
CA LEU A 1234 -6.33 15.77 -12.27
C LEU A 1234 -5.68 17.12 -11.93
N ALA A 1235 -5.21 17.87 -12.94
CA ALA A 1235 -4.64 19.20 -12.78
C ALA A 1235 -5.70 20.22 -12.31
N ASP A 1236 -6.88 20.23 -12.94
CA ASP A 1236 -8.03 21.08 -12.56
C ASP A 1236 -8.41 20.84 -11.09
N ARG A 1237 -8.35 19.59 -10.65
CA ARG A 1237 -8.70 19.18 -9.29
C ARG A 1237 -7.65 19.61 -8.25
N LEU A 1238 -6.38 19.65 -8.63
CA LEU A 1238 -5.31 20.24 -7.84
C LEU A 1238 -5.26 21.77 -7.93
N GLY A 1239 -6.08 22.39 -8.79
CA GLY A 1239 -6.08 23.83 -9.00
C GLY A 1239 -4.78 24.36 -9.59
N VAL A 1240 -4.03 23.52 -10.32
CA VAL A 1240 -2.77 23.91 -10.95
C VAL A 1240 -3.05 24.34 -12.38
N GLU A 1241 -2.55 25.51 -12.76
CA GLU A 1241 -2.59 26.01 -14.13
C GLU A 1241 -1.20 25.84 -14.78
N PRO A 1242 -1.13 25.58 -16.10
CA PRO A 1242 0.14 25.52 -16.81
C PRO A 1242 0.93 26.80 -16.58
N ALA A 1243 2.25 26.67 -16.48
CA ALA A 1243 3.11 27.84 -16.33
C ALA A 1243 3.01 28.71 -17.59
N ASP A 1244 2.29 29.83 -17.50
CA ASP A 1244 2.30 30.83 -18.57
C ASP A 1244 3.75 31.24 -18.88
N GLU A 1245 4.14 31.18 -20.15
CA GLU A 1245 5.43 31.67 -20.69
C GLU A 1245 5.60 33.21 -20.56
N THR A 1246 4.79 33.92 -19.77
CA THR A 1246 4.78 35.38 -19.71
C THR A 1246 5.71 36.04 -18.69
N ASP A 1247 6.41 35.27 -17.84
CA ASP A 1247 7.32 35.86 -16.83
C ASP A 1247 8.74 36.17 -17.32
N GLU A 1248 9.08 35.95 -18.60
CA GLU A 1248 10.38 36.38 -19.16
C GLU A 1248 10.43 37.85 -19.65
N THR A 1249 9.35 38.64 -19.49
CA THR A 1249 9.32 40.04 -19.99
C THR A 1249 9.49 41.16 -18.97
N ASP A 1250 9.65 40.90 -17.67
CA ASP A 1250 9.69 41.98 -16.66
C ASP A 1250 11.02 42.16 -15.90
N ASP A 1251 12.12 41.50 -16.31
CA ASP A 1251 13.44 41.68 -15.68
C ASP A 1251 14.38 42.68 -16.41
N ASP A 1252 13.84 43.48 -17.34
CA ASP A 1252 14.58 44.56 -18.02
C ASP A 1252 14.21 45.97 -17.50
N ALA A 1253 13.53 46.08 -16.36
CA ALA A 1253 13.27 47.36 -15.72
C ALA A 1253 13.12 47.31 -14.18
N ARG A 1254 14.18 46.99 -13.43
CA ARG A 1254 14.43 47.60 -12.11
C ARG A 1254 15.86 47.49 -11.58
#